data_AF-G1NIV3-F1
#
_entry.id   AF-G1NIV3-F1
#
_cell.length_a   1.000
_cell.length_b   1.000
_cell.length_c   1.000
_cell.angle_alpha   90.00
_cell.angle_beta   90.00
_cell.angle_gamma   90.00
#
_symmetry.space_group_name_H-M   'P 1'
#
loop_
_entity.id
_entity.type
_entity.pdbx_description
1 polymer ?
#
loop_
_entity_poly.entity_id
_entity_poly.type
_entity_poly.pdbx_seq_one_letter_code
_entity_poly.pdbx_strand_id
1 'polypeptide(L)'
;MFTLDSQLLGPPNIVLSACQVDLVPAPCSQGSCAAAVVTVTAVTDFAQDGNRISHIRAEPVGHRDVLWRAHASKDVKVTVQDLPTGNCYSFTDPHIITFDGWRYDNYKIGTFLLCQSTSRAFEVHVRQWDCGGHHSATACNCGVAAWEGSDVVRLDACNGHFQDSRPQLNIQSTEASPQVKILTSYGGRKITILFPSGAFIRADVSEWGMGLTVRTPSSDFNSTRGLCGLFDGISHNDLNNVPEEDFIEEWRIPPGKSLFDKTPASSEEKQRKNYCRCQKESTKSMPLVKMLNAFQMQSSGCHYDNVDYTFAIPYLDITSEFVTHSGKEFASRDDGERSPKSFDQRSLPKSVKKRGSHEERLKPFSQHASMKNNSSLNFTKPAEELQRPKRQEDYFEYSAPHPLHSPSQTDTESFAYFFPEDYFEGIRLKLPLGWPTPNGLTSAKAQEICHGILANSTIGLVCKALLGKLIDEAINICMLDLQLKDDVAWVRALIALLENECERRVLRNRGEVFHVGSQSTATQEEILTILRCPAFCNGNGQCTDLGCQCFEDHSSYDCSTAKKQALEITSLENKGLCDIRTSDCSRVRVFGVGFKDSPHLRCEVTRLIHLNGEWISREQEITQADFLSSKAVDCQIPLLNITETEAVHFVAGDEPFARWQVKVGISSYDNTCNIDGLCYGEGESSPASPCLLCEPDISKFTWSINENNLPPVFQAPSSQLLTFIGENFVYQLTAVDPEGSAVLFILEAGPQDARLSPAGLLIWKVDSEEMQTFEFTVSDECNALSRYTVEVRVKPCSCLNGGTCVTNIKFPPGLGEYLCLCPNGFDGGLCQEDINECKSNPCKSGTCVDGVDSYACQCPPGLGGLTCQEDKNECEEGLCFPGVSCMNTFGSYVCGICPSGMEGNGKTCKCKSMICYNRRIYFLISKIHVC
;
A
#
# COMPACT_ATOMS: atom_id res chain seq x y z
N MET A 1 -64.44 10.04 0.36
CA MET A 1 -63.25 10.48 -0.40
C MET A 1 -62.70 11.72 0.27
N PHE A 2 -61.38 11.81 0.35
CA PHE A 2 -60.67 12.96 0.90
C PHE A 2 -60.08 13.78 -0.25
N THR A 3 -60.09 15.10 -0.11
CA THR A 3 -59.39 16.03 -1.00
C THR A 3 -58.53 16.97 -0.17
N LEU A 4 -57.32 17.25 -0.67
CA LEU A 4 -56.35 18.13 -0.04
C LEU A 4 -56.33 19.46 -0.78
N ASP A 5 -56.35 20.56 -0.04
CA ASP A 5 -56.24 21.92 -0.59
C ASP A 5 -55.22 22.77 0.18
N SER A 6 -54.54 23.67 -0.52
CA SER A 6 -53.49 24.55 0.01
C SER A 6 -53.87 26.01 -0.21
N GLN A 7 -53.63 26.87 0.78
CA GLN A 7 -53.86 28.33 0.64
C GLN A 7 -52.83 29.03 -0.26
N LEU A 8 -51.69 28.38 -0.53
CA LEU A 8 -50.59 28.88 -1.36
C LEU A 8 -50.49 28.09 -2.69
N LEU A 9 -50.04 28.76 -3.75
CA LEU A 9 -49.75 28.18 -5.07
C LEU A 9 -48.68 27.07 -4.94
N GLY A 10 -49.09 25.80 -5.05
CA GLY A 10 -48.21 24.64 -4.97
C GLY A 10 -48.95 23.38 -4.48
N PRO A 11 -48.34 22.18 -4.57
CA PRO A 11 -48.92 20.97 -4.00
C PRO A 11 -49.06 21.09 -2.47
N PRO A 12 -50.08 20.45 -1.86
CA PRO A 12 -50.21 20.39 -0.41
C PRO A 12 -49.03 19.62 0.20
N ASN A 13 -48.52 20.11 1.32
CA ASN A 13 -47.37 19.55 2.05
C ASN A 13 -47.79 18.49 3.09
N ILE A 14 -48.94 17.86 2.88
CA ILE A 14 -49.44 16.74 3.67
C ILE A 14 -49.86 15.60 2.75
N VAL A 15 -49.75 14.38 3.26
CA VAL A 15 -50.18 13.15 2.59
C VAL A 15 -51.06 12.33 3.55
N LEU A 16 -51.98 11.56 2.97
CA LEU A 16 -52.93 10.72 3.71
C LEU A 16 -52.61 9.24 3.53
N SER A 17 -53.00 8.38 4.47
CA SER A 17 -52.86 6.91 4.28
C SER A 17 -53.76 6.33 3.18
N ALA A 18 -54.88 7.00 2.89
CA ALA A 18 -55.80 6.63 1.83
C ALA A 18 -56.63 7.84 1.38
N CYS A 19 -56.94 7.93 0.07
CA CYS A 19 -57.85 8.95 -0.45
C CYS A 19 -59.33 8.56 -0.34
N GLN A 20 -59.62 7.27 -0.12
CA GLN A 20 -60.96 6.76 0.06
C GLN A 20 -60.95 5.72 1.19
N VAL A 21 -61.99 5.77 2.02
CA VAL A 21 -62.22 4.79 3.08
C VAL A 21 -63.69 4.39 3.04
N ASP A 22 -63.96 3.13 3.36
CA ASP A 22 -65.30 2.61 3.51
C ASP A 22 -65.73 2.68 4.97
N LEU A 23 -66.94 3.18 5.22
CA LEU A 23 -67.51 3.26 6.55
C LEU A 23 -68.27 1.95 6.85
N VAL A 24 -67.66 1.08 7.66
CA VAL A 24 -68.29 -0.18 8.06
C VAL A 24 -69.28 0.07 9.21
N PRO A 25 -70.55 -0.37 9.11
CA PRO A 25 -71.52 -0.24 10.18
C PRO A 25 -71.07 -0.97 11.45
N ALA A 26 -71.19 -0.31 12.60
CA ALA A 26 -70.88 -0.84 13.92
C ALA A 26 -71.97 -0.45 14.93
N PRO A 27 -72.08 -1.14 16.10
CA PRO A 27 -73.00 -0.75 17.15
C PRO A 27 -72.78 0.71 17.54
N CYS A 28 -73.84 1.52 17.53
CA CYS A 28 -73.70 2.94 17.76
C CYS A 28 -73.19 3.21 19.19
N SER A 29 -72.03 3.85 19.31
CA SER A 29 -71.46 4.27 20.59
C SER A 29 -71.10 5.75 20.50
N GLN A 30 -71.44 6.51 21.54
CA GLN A 30 -71.18 7.96 21.61
C GLN A 30 -71.67 8.77 20.40
N GLY A 31 -72.79 8.37 19.78
CA GLY A 31 -73.38 9.09 18.65
C GLY A 31 -72.77 8.80 17.27
N SER A 32 -71.86 7.82 17.16
CA SER A 32 -71.35 7.32 15.88
C SER A 32 -71.73 5.86 15.66
N CYS A 33 -72.22 5.52 14.46
CA CYS A 33 -72.62 4.17 14.06
C CYS A 33 -71.69 3.54 13.01
N ALA A 34 -70.63 4.26 12.62
CA ALA A 34 -69.57 3.79 11.73
C ALA A 34 -68.37 4.73 11.87
N ALA A 35 -67.15 4.19 11.86
CA ALA A 35 -65.93 4.98 11.97
C ALA A 35 -64.86 4.42 11.04
N ALA A 36 -64.05 5.32 10.47
CA ALA A 36 -62.84 4.99 9.74
C ALA A 36 -61.73 5.95 10.18
N VAL A 37 -60.48 5.49 10.13
CA VAL A 37 -59.31 6.26 10.55
C VAL A 37 -58.40 6.46 9.34
N VAL A 38 -57.99 7.71 9.12
CA VAL A 38 -56.97 8.08 8.13
C VAL A 38 -55.84 8.79 8.85
N THR A 39 -54.60 8.37 8.59
CA THR A 39 -53.43 9.03 9.17
C THR A 39 -52.95 10.13 8.25
N VAL A 40 -52.62 11.28 8.83
CA VAL A 40 -52.06 12.44 8.14
C VAL A 40 -50.57 12.52 8.44
N THR A 41 -49.73 12.69 7.42
CA THR A 41 -48.28 12.85 7.58
C THR A 41 -47.82 14.09 6.82
N ALA A 42 -46.88 14.84 7.39
CA ALA A 42 -46.22 15.94 6.67
C ALA A 42 -45.33 15.39 5.55
N VAL A 43 -45.19 16.16 4.47
CA VAL A 43 -44.21 15.89 3.42
C VAL A 43 -42.87 16.48 3.86
N THR A 44 -41.81 15.70 3.79
CA THR A 44 -40.45 16.17 4.07
C THR A 44 -39.84 16.72 2.79
N ASP A 45 -39.65 18.03 2.68
CA ASP A 45 -39.23 18.71 1.45
C ASP A 45 -37.88 19.44 1.53
N PHE A 46 -37.27 19.51 2.72
CA PHE A 46 -35.95 20.11 2.98
C PHE A 46 -35.82 21.57 2.51
N ALA A 47 -36.93 22.24 2.27
CA ALA A 47 -36.99 23.66 1.91
C ALA A 47 -37.28 24.47 3.16
N GLN A 48 -36.76 25.70 3.21
CA GLN A 48 -37.08 26.63 4.29
C GLN A 48 -38.15 27.60 3.79
N ASP A 49 -39.39 27.12 3.67
CA ASP A 49 -40.53 27.86 3.11
C ASP A 49 -41.52 28.38 4.18
N GLY A 50 -41.19 28.18 5.46
CA GLY A 50 -41.99 28.61 6.60
C GLY A 50 -43.22 27.74 6.87
N ASN A 51 -43.90 28.00 7.99
CA ASN A 51 -45.05 27.19 8.39
C ASN A 51 -46.20 27.31 7.38
N ARG A 52 -46.68 26.17 6.90
CA ARG A 52 -47.71 26.09 5.86
C ARG A 52 -48.98 25.41 6.36
N ILE A 53 -50.11 25.92 5.89
CA ILE A 53 -51.44 25.47 6.30
C ILE A 53 -52.09 24.72 5.13
N SER A 54 -52.48 23.48 5.41
CA SER A 54 -53.21 22.59 4.49
C SER A 54 -54.59 22.24 5.06
N HIS A 55 -55.58 22.07 4.18
CA HIS A 55 -56.96 21.72 4.55
C HIS A 55 -57.31 20.32 4.03
N ILE A 56 -57.89 19.49 4.90
CA ILE A 56 -58.42 18.18 4.55
C ILE A 56 -59.94 18.27 4.48
N ARG A 57 -60.50 17.98 3.29
CA ARG A 57 -61.94 17.94 3.04
C ARG A 57 -62.40 16.52 2.79
N ALA A 58 -63.52 16.12 3.41
CA ALA A 58 -64.14 14.81 3.18
C ALA A 58 -65.47 14.97 2.44
N GLU A 59 -65.62 14.27 1.32
CA GLU A 59 -66.84 14.24 0.50
C GLU A 59 -67.33 12.78 0.35
N PRO A 60 -68.64 12.50 0.47
CA PRO A 60 -69.19 11.16 0.23
C PRO A 60 -69.07 10.75 -1.24
N VAL A 61 -68.69 9.50 -1.51
CA VAL A 61 -68.53 8.94 -2.86
C VAL A 61 -69.80 8.19 -3.25
N GLY A 62 -70.69 8.84 -4.01
CA GLY A 62 -71.84 8.17 -4.64
C GLY A 62 -73.21 8.79 -4.34
N HIS A 63 -73.99 9.02 -5.40
CA HIS A 63 -75.30 9.70 -5.37
C HIS A 63 -76.49 8.86 -4.88
N ARG A 64 -76.28 7.62 -4.40
CA ARG A 64 -77.37 6.65 -4.19
C ARG A 64 -78.01 6.67 -2.81
N ASP A 65 -77.33 7.14 -1.76
CA ASP A 65 -77.93 7.29 -0.42
C ASP A 65 -78.42 8.71 -0.15
N VAL A 66 -79.72 8.86 0.11
CA VAL A 66 -80.39 10.14 0.36
C VAL A 66 -79.89 10.80 1.64
N LEU A 67 -79.41 10.01 2.61
CA LEU A 67 -78.93 10.46 3.92
C LEU A 67 -77.68 11.36 3.85
N TRP A 68 -76.85 11.22 2.82
CA TRP A 68 -75.55 11.90 2.74
C TRP A 68 -75.51 13.09 1.77
N ARG A 69 -76.61 13.38 1.05
CA ARG A 69 -76.65 14.46 0.02
C ARG A 69 -76.49 15.87 0.58
N ALA A 70 -76.78 16.08 1.86
CA ALA A 70 -76.69 17.38 2.54
C ALA A 70 -75.63 17.40 3.65
N HIS A 71 -74.85 16.33 3.81
CA HIS A 71 -73.85 16.24 4.86
C HIS A 71 -72.52 16.84 4.38
N ALA A 72 -72.21 18.04 4.87
CA ALA A 72 -70.90 18.67 4.70
C ALA A 72 -70.08 18.47 5.99
N SER A 73 -68.99 17.70 5.91
CA SER A 73 -68.03 17.60 7.01
C SER A 73 -67.29 18.92 7.17
N LYS A 74 -66.94 19.30 8.40
CA LYS A 74 -66.06 20.45 8.63
C LYS A 74 -64.64 20.13 8.16
N ASP A 75 -64.04 21.07 7.45
CA ASP A 75 -62.65 21.00 7.01
C ASP A 75 -61.72 20.87 8.23
N VAL A 76 -60.76 19.94 8.15
CA VAL A 76 -59.71 19.81 9.16
C VAL A 76 -58.51 20.65 8.71
N LYS A 77 -58.14 21.63 9.52
CA LYS A 77 -56.96 22.46 9.30
C LYS A 77 -55.73 21.79 9.89
N VAL A 78 -54.68 21.60 9.09
CA VAL A 78 -53.39 21.05 9.51
C VAL A 78 -52.31 22.09 9.23
N THR A 79 -51.50 22.40 10.24
CA THR A 79 -50.33 23.27 10.08
C THR A 79 -49.09 22.38 10.10
N VAL A 80 -48.31 22.42 9.02
CA VAL A 80 -46.99 21.80 8.95
C VAL A 80 -45.97 22.84 9.40
N GLN A 81 -45.14 22.45 10.37
CA GLN A 81 -44.07 23.31 10.88
C GLN A 81 -42.81 23.13 10.04
N ASP A 82 -42.21 24.24 9.66
CA ASP A 82 -40.91 24.26 8.99
C ASP A 82 -39.81 24.18 10.07
N LEU A 83 -39.09 23.05 10.07
CA LEU A 83 -38.03 22.73 11.02
C LEU A 83 -36.69 22.60 10.28
N PRO A 84 -35.58 23.05 10.88
CA PRO A 84 -34.26 22.96 10.25
C PRO A 84 -33.89 21.55 9.79
N THR A 85 -33.09 21.46 8.74
CA THR A 85 -32.45 20.22 8.25
C THR A 85 -30.95 20.37 8.30
N GLY A 86 -30.25 19.37 8.83
CA GLY A 86 -28.81 19.40 9.05
C GLY A 86 -28.04 18.63 7.97
N ASN A 87 -26.92 19.20 7.52
CA ASN A 87 -25.90 18.46 6.79
C ASN A 87 -24.62 18.42 7.64
N CYS A 88 -24.10 17.22 7.84
CA CYS A 88 -22.79 16.99 8.44
C CYS A 88 -21.81 16.54 7.36
N TYR A 89 -20.56 16.93 7.51
CA TYR A 89 -19.52 16.73 6.52
C TYR A 89 -18.27 16.10 7.14
N SER A 90 -17.59 15.26 6.36
CA SER A 90 -16.26 14.73 6.69
C SER A 90 -15.43 14.63 5.41
N PHE A 91 -14.43 15.49 5.25
CA PHE A 91 -13.63 15.62 4.01
C PHE A 91 -12.13 15.59 4.29
N THR A 92 -11.33 15.14 3.31
CA THR A 92 -9.86 15.08 3.33
C THR A 92 -9.31 14.40 4.59
N ASP A 93 -8.47 15.07 5.39
CA ASP A 93 -7.79 14.55 6.58
C ASP A 93 -8.54 14.87 7.88
N PRO A 94 -9.50 14.03 8.28
CA PRO A 94 -10.89 14.38 8.08
C PRO A 94 -11.27 15.65 8.84
N HIS A 95 -11.52 16.72 8.09
CA HIS A 95 -12.21 17.89 8.60
C HIS A 95 -13.68 17.57 8.75
N ILE A 96 -14.16 17.65 9.99
CA ILE A 96 -15.56 17.40 10.32
C ILE A 96 -16.24 18.74 10.52
N ILE A 97 -17.37 18.93 9.82
CA ILE A 97 -18.29 20.04 10.05
C ILE A 97 -19.60 19.43 10.52
N THR A 98 -19.98 19.75 11.76
CA THR A 98 -21.19 19.23 12.42
C THR A 98 -22.46 19.75 11.78
N PHE A 99 -23.62 19.20 12.16
CA PHE A 99 -24.92 19.66 11.66
C PHE A 99 -25.19 21.15 11.91
N ASP A 100 -24.67 21.69 13.02
CA ASP A 100 -24.83 23.09 13.41
C ASP A 100 -23.66 23.99 12.93
N GLY A 101 -22.68 23.41 12.24
CA GLY A 101 -21.60 24.14 11.57
C GLY A 101 -20.34 24.35 12.40
N TRP A 102 -20.13 23.59 13.48
CA TRP A 102 -18.86 23.56 14.19
C TRP A 102 -17.83 22.76 13.41
N ARG A 103 -16.65 23.32 13.19
CA ARG A 103 -15.54 22.66 12.49
C ARG A 103 -14.47 22.21 13.48
N TYR A 104 -14.02 20.97 13.34
CA TYR A 104 -12.84 20.42 14.02
C TYR A 104 -12.18 19.35 13.14
N ASP A 105 -10.98 18.90 13.53
CA ASP A 105 -10.14 18.03 12.70
C ASP A 105 -9.93 16.67 13.39
N ASN A 106 -10.19 15.55 12.68
CA ASN A 106 -9.98 14.20 13.21
C ASN A 106 -8.80 13.50 12.51
N TYR A 107 -7.66 13.47 13.18
CA TYR A 107 -6.45 12.81 12.65
C TYR A 107 -6.28 11.34 13.09
N LYS A 108 -7.29 10.76 13.73
CA LYS A 108 -7.22 9.40 14.26
C LYS A 108 -7.63 8.39 13.20
N ILE A 109 -6.91 7.28 13.11
CA ILE A 109 -7.30 6.12 12.32
C ILE A 109 -8.24 5.21 13.12
N GLY A 110 -9.05 4.42 12.44
CA GLY A 110 -10.00 3.46 13.00
C GLY A 110 -11.43 3.72 12.57
N THR A 111 -12.36 3.00 13.20
CA THR A 111 -13.79 3.10 12.92
C THR A 111 -14.50 3.99 13.95
N PHE A 112 -15.31 4.93 13.49
CA PHE A 112 -16.02 5.89 14.35
C PHE A 112 -17.51 5.95 14.06
N LEU A 113 -18.29 6.31 15.08
CA LEU A 113 -19.70 6.65 14.95
C LEU A 113 -19.85 8.08 14.41
N LEU A 114 -20.15 8.21 13.12
CA LEU A 114 -20.29 9.52 12.48
C LEU A 114 -21.59 10.20 12.94
N CYS A 115 -22.71 9.49 12.86
CA CYS A 115 -24.01 10.02 13.25
C CYS A 115 -24.96 8.89 13.68
N GLN A 116 -25.74 9.13 14.73
CA GLN A 116 -26.84 8.28 15.15
C GLN A 116 -28.06 9.13 15.53
N SER A 117 -29.24 8.70 15.10
CA SER A 117 -30.50 9.26 15.60
C SER A 117 -30.97 8.54 16.86
N THR A 118 -31.45 9.31 17.83
CA THR A 118 -32.07 8.80 19.07
C THR A 118 -33.59 8.66 18.95
N SER A 119 -34.20 9.26 17.91
CA SER A 119 -35.65 9.21 17.68
C SER A 119 -36.07 8.02 16.80
N ARG A 120 -35.14 7.44 16.04
CA ARG A 120 -35.37 6.33 15.11
C ARG A 120 -34.12 5.47 14.94
N ALA A 121 -34.29 4.24 14.42
CA ALA A 121 -33.18 3.34 14.13
C ALA A 121 -32.43 3.80 12.87
N PHE A 122 -31.48 4.73 13.06
CA PHE A 122 -30.60 5.25 12.02
C PHE A 122 -29.19 5.47 12.58
N GLU A 123 -28.20 4.87 11.93
CA GLU A 123 -26.81 4.89 12.39
C GLU A 123 -25.84 4.88 11.20
N VAL A 124 -24.77 5.66 11.29
CA VAL A 124 -23.75 5.84 10.25
C VAL A 124 -22.36 5.69 10.85
N HIS A 125 -21.61 4.72 10.37
CA HIS A 125 -20.23 4.44 10.76
C HIS A 125 -19.29 4.84 9.64
N VAL A 126 -18.13 5.38 9.99
CA VAL A 126 -17.07 5.74 9.05
C VAL A 126 -15.79 5.00 9.41
N ARG A 127 -15.09 4.48 8.39
CA ARG A 127 -13.73 3.94 8.52
C ARG A 127 -12.72 4.95 8.06
N GLN A 128 -11.74 5.21 8.91
CA GLN A 128 -10.65 6.13 8.65
C GLN A 128 -9.33 5.36 8.66
N TRP A 129 -8.59 5.43 7.56
CA TRP A 129 -7.31 4.76 7.37
C TRP A 129 -6.16 5.76 7.24
N ASP A 130 -4.93 5.27 7.30
CA ASP A 130 -3.76 6.08 6.99
C ASP A 130 -3.66 6.31 5.49
N CYS A 131 -3.85 7.56 5.06
CA CYS A 131 -3.77 7.96 3.66
C CYS A 131 -2.50 8.77 3.36
N GLY A 132 -1.56 8.82 4.31
CA GLY A 132 -0.22 9.35 4.12
C GLY A 132 -0.10 10.86 3.88
N GLY A 133 0.98 11.41 4.46
CA GLY A 133 1.82 12.45 3.88
C GLY A 133 3.28 12.00 4.06
N HIS A 134 4.22 12.42 3.22
CA HIS A 134 5.62 11.92 3.25
C HIS A 134 6.29 12.03 4.64
N HIS A 135 5.79 12.93 5.51
CA HIS A 135 6.40 13.26 6.80
C HIS A 135 5.39 13.36 7.97
N SER A 136 4.09 13.17 7.73
CA SER A 136 3.05 13.33 8.77
C SER A 136 2.00 12.23 8.68
N ALA A 137 1.54 11.78 9.84
CA ALA A 137 0.44 10.84 9.96
C ALA A 137 -0.89 11.55 9.72
N THR A 138 -1.54 11.28 8.60
CA THR A 138 -2.87 11.82 8.27
C THR A 138 -3.86 10.68 8.05
N ALA A 139 -5.03 10.78 8.66
CA ALA A 139 -6.13 9.85 8.44
C ALA A 139 -6.98 10.33 7.25
N CYS A 140 -7.71 9.44 6.57
CA CYS A 140 -8.74 9.80 5.59
C CYS A 140 -9.90 8.81 5.64
N ASN A 141 -11.08 9.22 5.20
CA ASN A 141 -12.20 8.29 5.08
C ASN A 141 -11.97 7.32 3.91
N CYS A 142 -12.05 6.02 4.19
CA CYS A 142 -11.94 4.95 3.19
C CYS A 142 -13.24 4.15 3.03
N GLY A 143 -14.21 4.32 3.94
CA GLY A 143 -15.48 3.62 3.83
C GLY A 143 -16.56 4.21 4.72
N VAL A 144 -17.82 3.96 4.33
CA VAL A 144 -19.01 4.31 5.11
C VAL A 144 -19.98 3.13 5.16
N ALA A 145 -20.53 2.85 6.34
CA ALA A 145 -21.58 1.86 6.53
C ALA A 145 -22.74 2.50 7.27
N ALA A 146 -23.96 2.22 6.83
CA ALA A 146 -25.15 2.83 7.41
C ALA A 146 -26.31 1.86 7.49
N TRP A 147 -27.16 2.09 8.48
CA TRP A 147 -28.29 1.25 8.80
C TRP A 147 -29.54 2.08 9.03
N GLU A 148 -30.64 1.71 8.38
CA GLU A 148 -31.98 2.24 8.66
C GLU A 148 -33.03 1.14 8.53
N GLY A 149 -33.81 0.91 9.59
CA GLY A 149 -34.87 -0.10 9.58
C GLY A 149 -34.33 -1.53 9.34
N SER A 150 -34.65 -2.11 8.18
CA SER A 150 -34.20 -3.45 7.73
C SER A 150 -32.93 -3.43 6.89
N ASP A 151 -32.47 -2.26 6.46
CA ASP A 151 -31.50 -2.12 5.39
C ASP A 151 -30.15 -1.66 5.94
N VAL A 152 -29.10 -2.43 5.65
CA VAL A 152 -27.70 -2.09 5.92
C VAL A 152 -26.96 -1.93 4.60
N VAL A 153 -26.33 -0.79 4.41
CA VAL A 153 -25.57 -0.45 3.21
C VAL A 153 -24.12 -0.23 3.60
N ARG A 154 -23.20 -0.84 2.87
CA ARG A 154 -21.75 -0.72 3.09
C ARG A 154 -21.09 -0.28 1.80
N LEU A 155 -20.37 0.82 1.87
CA LEU A 155 -19.48 1.29 0.81
C LEU A 155 -18.05 1.22 1.36
N ASP A 156 -17.29 0.23 0.92
CA ASP A 156 -15.95 -0.06 1.44
C ASP A 156 -14.90 0.10 0.33
N ALA A 157 -13.98 1.04 0.52
CA ALA A 157 -12.79 1.22 -0.31
C ALA A 157 -11.50 1.07 0.51
N CYS A 158 -11.57 0.49 1.72
CA CYS A 158 -10.44 0.33 2.64
C CYS A 158 -9.54 -0.87 2.29
N ASN A 159 -9.87 -1.61 1.23
CA ASN A 159 -9.35 -2.96 0.92
C ASN A 159 -8.34 -3.02 -0.24
N GLY A 160 -7.96 -1.87 -0.81
CA GLY A 160 -6.98 -1.81 -1.90
C GLY A 160 -5.64 -1.24 -1.44
N HIS A 161 -4.56 -1.60 -2.14
CA HIS A 161 -3.36 -0.76 -2.14
C HIS A 161 -3.74 0.67 -2.55
N PHE A 162 -3.02 1.67 -2.07
CA PHE A 162 -3.19 3.07 -2.47
C PHE A 162 -3.24 3.09 -4.01
N GLN A 163 -4.38 3.52 -4.59
CA GLN A 163 -4.76 3.52 -6.03
C GLN A 163 -5.54 2.32 -6.62
N ASP A 164 -5.75 1.19 -5.91
CA ASP A 164 -6.38 -0.03 -6.48
C ASP A 164 -7.85 -0.31 -6.08
N SER A 165 -8.42 0.39 -5.10
CA SER A 165 -9.77 0.07 -4.61
C SER A 165 -10.87 0.82 -5.38
N ARG A 166 -11.49 0.18 -6.38
CA ARG A 166 -12.87 0.54 -6.72
C ARG A 166 -13.74 0.36 -5.47
N PRO A 167 -14.56 1.35 -5.07
CA PRO A 167 -15.37 1.21 -3.86
C PRO A 167 -16.35 0.06 -4.02
N GLN A 168 -16.30 -0.91 -3.11
CA GLN A 168 -17.20 -2.05 -3.09
C GLN A 168 -18.48 -1.65 -2.38
N LEU A 169 -19.59 -1.60 -3.12
CA LEU A 169 -20.92 -1.34 -2.57
C LEU A 169 -21.65 -2.66 -2.35
N ASN A 170 -22.11 -2.89 -1.13
CA ASN A 170 -22.90 -4.05 -0.74
C ASN A 170 -24.17 -3.61 0.00
N ILE A 171 -25.31 -4.18 -0.39
CA ILE A 171 -26.63 -3.92 0.23
C ILE A 171 -27.11 -5.21 0.87
N GLN A 172 -27.41 -5.15 2.16
CA GLN A 172 -28.02 -6.24 2.89
C GLN A 172 -29.34 -5.77 3.48
N SER A 173 -30.44 -6.41 3.07
CA SER A 173 -31.78 -6.14 3.61
C SER A 173 -32.36 -7.41 4.22
N THR A 174 -33.08 -7.28 5.33
CA THR A 174 -33.90 -8.38 5.88
C THR A 174 -35.24 -8.52 5.17
N GLU A 175 -35.66 -7.52 4.38
CA GLU A 175 -36.87 -7.56 3.57
C GLU A 175 -36.59 -8.10 2.15
N ALA A 176 -37.61 -8.64 1.48
CA ALA A 176 -37.51 -9.18 0.12
C ALA A 176 -37.19 -8.11 -0.95
N SER A 177 -37.31 -6.82 -0.62
CA SER A 177 -36.93 -5.72 -1.49
C SER A 177 -36.40 -4.57 -0.64
N PRO A 178 -35.14 -4.15 -0.83
CA PRO A 178 -34.57 -3.03 -0.09
C PRO A 178 -35.37 -1.75 -0.38
N GLN A 179 -35.55 -0.93 0.65
CA GLN A 179 -36.24 0.36 0.55
C GLN A 179 -35.27 1.50 0.25
N VAL A 180 -33.96 1.26 0.42
CA VAL A 180 -32.88 2.16 0.03
C VAL A 180 -32.77 2.31 -1.49
N LYS A 181 -32.46 3.54 -1.95
CA LYS A 181 -32.08 3.82 -3.35
C LYS A 181 -30.61 4.21 -3.44
N ILE A 182 -29.91 3.69 -4.44
CA ILE A 182 -28.51 4.02 -4.76
C ILE A 182 -28.46 4.85 -6.03
N LEU A 183 -28.01 6.08 -5.90
CA LEU A 183 -27.93 7.05 -6.99
C LEU A 183 -26.47 7.35 -7.31
N THR A 184 -26.11 7.42 -8.58
CA THR A 184 -24.76 7.84 -9.02
C THR A 184 -24.80 9.09 -9.87
N SER A 185 -23.81 9.95 -9.65
CA SER A 185 -23.63 11.22 -10.37
C SER A 185 -22.18 11.35 -10.83
N TYR A 186 -21.95 12.21 -11.83
CA TYR A 186 -20.62 12.52 -12.36
C TYR A 186 -19.78 11.29 -12.74
N GLY A 187 -20.40 10.33 -13.43
CA GLY A 187 -19.71 9.12 -13.88
C GLY A 187 -19.21 8.22 -12.73
N GLY A 188 -19.90 8.21 -11.60
CA GLY A 188 -19.58 7.36 -10.44
C GLY A 188 -18.69 8.02 -9.37
N ARG A 189 -18.26 9.27 -9.58
CA ARG A 189 -17.50 10.03 -8.56
C ARG A 189 -18.32 10.42 -7.34
N LYS A 190 -19.64 10.51 -7.48
CA LYS A 190 -20.55 10.86 -6.38
C LYS A 190 -21.61 9.77 -6.26
N ILE A 191 -21.59 9.03 -5.16
CA ILE A 191 -22.53 7.95 -4.85
C ILE A 191 -23.43 8.45 -3.73
N THR A 192 -24.75 8.50 -3.94
CA THR A 192 -25.73 8.93 -2.94
C THR A 192 -26.61 7.74 -2.55
N ILE A 193 -26.55 7.37 -1.28
CA ILE A 193 -27.38 6.35 -0.63
C ILE A 193 -28.56 7.07 0.01
N LEU A 194 -29.77 6.81 -0.46
CA LEU A 194 -31.00 7.48 -0.04
C LEU A 194 -31.89 6.54 0.74
N PHE A 195 -32.29 6.96 1.95
CA PHE A 195 -33.08 6.17 2.86
C PHE A 195 -34.57 6.60 2.86
N PRO A 196 -35.50 5.69 3.24
CA PRO A 196 -36.94 5.99 3.30
C PRO A 196 -37.32 7.16 4.20
N SER A 197 -36.56 7.40 5.27
CA SER A 197 -36.77 8.56 6.15
C SER A 197 -36.51 9.91 5.47
N GLY A 198 -35.86 9.91 4.30
CA GLY A 198 -35.34 11.10 3.63
C GLY A 198 -33.89 11.43 4.00
N ALA A 199 -33.30 10.72 4.96
CA ALA A 199 -31.86 10.79 5.20
C ALA A 199 -31.09 10.33 3.95
N PHE A 200 -29.94 10.92 3.71
CA PHE A 200 -29.02 10.41 2.70
C PHE A 200 -27.57 10.47 3.17
N ILE A 201 -26.76 9.61 2.57
CA ILE A 201 -25.32 9.63 2.70
C ILE A 201 -24.75 9.74 1.30
N ARG A 202 -23.92 10.75 1.08
CA ARG A 202 -23.27 11.00 -0.20
C ARG A 202 -21.76 10.86 -0.03
N ALA A 203 -21.19 9.93 -0.79
CA ALA A 203 -19.76 9.69 -0.87
C ALA A 203 -19.21 10.28 -2.16
N ASP A 204 -18.31 11.26 -2.02
CA ASP A 204 -17.53 11.88 -3.08
C ASP A 204 -16.18 11.16 -3.20
N VAL A 205 -16.14 10.16 -4.07
CA VAL A 205 -15.03 9.20 -4.24
C VAL A 205 -13.89 9.85 -5.01
N SER A 206 -12.66 9.65 -4.53
CA SER A 206 -11.43 10.13 -5.14
C SER A 206 -10.32 9.08 -5.02
N GLU A 207 -9.14 9.37 -5.60
CA GLU A 207 -7.98 8.47 -5.59
C GLU A 207 -7.42 8.26 -4.17
N TRP A 208 -7.67 9.21 -3.26
CA TRP A 208 -7.19 9.20 -1.89
C TRP A 208 -8.17 8.63 -0.84
N GLY A 209 -9.40 8.30 -1.25
CA GLY A 209 -10.48 7.92 -0.35
C GLY A 209 -11.81 8.57 -0.75
N MET A 210 -12.57 9.07 0.22
CA MET A 210 -13.86 9.71 -0.05
C MET A 210 -14.18 10.88 0.88
N GLY A 211 -14.84 11.90 0.35
CA GLY A 211 -15.57 12.89 1.13
C GLY A 211 -16.96 12.38 1.48
N LEU A 212 -17.45 12.60 2.69
CA LEU A 212 -18.76 12.17 3.15
C LEU A 212 -19.65 13.36 3.48
N THR A 213 -20.89 13.32 3.01
CA THR A 213 -21.96 14.23 3.42
C THR A 213 -23.13 13.41 3.94
N VAL A 214 -23.56 13.67 5.17
CA VAL A 214 -24.73 13.05 5.79
C VAL A 214 -25.81 14.11 5.96
N ARG A 215 -27.00 13.87 5.39
CA ARG A 215 -28.19 14.70 5.64
C ARG A 215 -29.17 13.94 6.50
N THR A 216 -29.68 14.61 7.54
CA THR A 216 -30.76 14.09 8.38
C THR A 216 -32.06 14.89 8.14
N PRO A 217 -33.23 14.22 8.18
CA PRO A 217 -34.52 14.90 8.13
C PRO A 217 -34.77 15.76 9.38
N SER A 218 -35.65 16.74 9.28
CA SER A 218 -35.97 17.63 10.42
C SER A 218 -36.56 16.92 11.65
N SER A 219 -37.02 15.67 11.50
CA SER A 219 -37.44 14.81 12.62
C SER A 219 -36.30 14.42 13.55
N ASP A 220 -35.05 14.55 13.10
CA ASP A 220 -33.86 14.30 13.92
C ASP A 220 -33.36 15.56 14.64
N PHE A 221 -34.01 16.72 14.46
CA PHE A 221 -33.65 17.95 15.17
C PHE A 221 -33.71 17.72 16.69
N ASN A 222 -32.62 18.09 17.37
CA ASN A 222 -32.38 17.85 18.80
C ASN A 222 -32.40 16.37 19.20
N SER A 223 -32.09 15.47 18.27
CA SER A 223 -32.15 14.02 18.47
C SER A 223 -30.96 13.27 17.86
N THR A 224 -29.84 13.95 17.59
CA THR A 224 -28.62 13.32 17.04
C THR A 224 -27.49 13.22 18.05
N ARG A 225 -26.57 12.28 17.81
CA ARG A 225 -25.31 12.12 18.53
C ARG A 225 -24.24 11.52 17.60
N GLY A 226 -22.98 11.57 18.02
CA GLY A 226 -21.83 11.13 17.22
C GLY A 226 -20.90 12.29 16.88
N LEU A 227 -19.94 12.03 15.99
CA LEU A 227 -19.00 13.04 15.50
C LEU A 227 -19.69 14.24 14.82
N CYS A 228 -20.91 14.07 14.32
CA CYS A 228 -21.71 15.13 13.69
C CYS A 228 -22.43 16.09 14.65
N GLY A 229 -22.28 15.93 15.98
CA GLY A 229 -22.86 16.83 16.98
C GLY A 229 -24.31 16.49 17.38
N LEU A 230 -25.00 17.48 17.97
CA LEU A 230 -26.32 17.30 18.59
C LEU A 230 -27.49 17.71 17.68
N PHE A 231 -27.23 18.57 16.69
CA PHE A 231 -28.23 19.10 15.76
C PHE A 231 -29.37 19.85 16.45
N ASP A 232 -29.02 20.84 17.27
CA ASP A 232 -29.95 21.66 18.04
C ASP A 232 -29.93 23.16 17.63
N GLY A 233 -29.15 23.50 16.60
CA GLY A 233 -28.95 24.86 16.12
C GLY A 233 -27.86 25.65 16.85
N ILE A 234 -27.12 25.01 17.76
CA ILE A 234 -26.07 25.63 18.56
C ILE A 234 -24.74 24.95 18.22
N SER A 235 -23.79 25.68 17.61
CA SER A 235 -22.54 25.05 17.17
C SER A 235 -21.56 24.77 18.32
N HIS A 236 -21.53 25.60 19.35
CA HIS A 236 -20.46 25.56 20.37
C HIS A 236 -20.60 24.45 21.41
N ASN A 237 -21.76 23.79 21.50
CA ASN A 237 -22.00 22.65 22.40
C ASN A 237 -21.94 21.31 21.66
N ASP A 238 -21.67 21.28 20.36
CA ASP A 238 -21.62 20.02 19.59
C ASP A 238 -20.56 19.04 20.12
N LEU A 239 -19.47 19.58 20.67
CA LEU A 239 -18.39 18.80 21.29
C LEU A 239 -18.57 18.66 22.81
N ASN A 240 -19.75 18.95 23.37
CA ASN A 240 -20.03 18.91 24.80
C ASN A 240 -19.05 19.74 25.67
N ASN A 241 -18.37 20.73 25.09
CA ASN A 241 -17.29 21.51 25.71
C ASN A 241 -16.08 20.69 26.22
N VAL A 242 -15.83 19.51 25.65
CA VAL A 242 -14.61 18.73 25.93
C VAL A 242 -13.53 18.99 24.87
N PRO A 243 -12.24 18.70 25.14
CA PRO A 243 -11.19 18.75 24.13
C PRO A 243 -11.52 17.86 22.92
N GLU A 244 -11.15 18.31 21.71
CA GLU A 244 -11.45 17.61 20.45
C GLU A 244 -10.95 16.15 20.45
N GLU A 245 -9.76 15.91 20.98
CA GLU A 245 -9.18 14.56 21.05
C GLU A 245 -10.00 13.61 21.95
N ASP A 246 -10.50 14.11 23.08
CA ASP A 246 -11.32 13.31 24.01
C ASP A 246 -12.70 13.04 23.41
N PHE A 247 -13.28 14.04 22.72
CA PHE A 247 -14.55 13.90 22.02
C PHE A 247 -14.49 12.83 20.91
N ILE A 248 -13.43 12.83 20.10
CA ILE A 248 -13.25 11.86 19.01
C ILE A 248 -13.17 10.43 19.55
N GLU A 249 -12.39 10.23 20.61
CA GLU A 249 -12.19 8.91 21.21
C GLU A 249 -13.46 8.37 21.89
N GLU A 250 -14.35 9.23 22.40
CA GLU A 250 -15.67 8.82 22.91
C GLU A 250 -16.52 8.10 21.85
N TRP A 251 -16.38 8.49 20.59
CA TRP A 251 -17.13 7.95 19.45
C TRP A 251 -16.40 6.86 18.67
N ARG A 252 -15.25 6.38 19.16
CA ARG A 252 -14.53 5.25 18.56
C ARG A 252 -15.31 3.95 18.78
N ILE A 253 -15.49 3.18 17.71
CA ILE A 253 -16.19 1.90 17.73
C ILE A 253 -15.18 0.77 17.95
N PRO A 254 -15.36 -0.11 18.95
CA PRO A 254 -14.48 -1.25 19.16
C PRO A 254 -14.49 -2.24 17.98
N PRO A 255 -13.38 -2.94 17.72
CA PRO A 255 -13.28 -3.91 16.64
C PRO A 255 -14.39 -4.96 16.67
N GLY A 256 -14.95 -5.29 15.50
CA GLY A 256 -15.98 -6.32 15.36
C GLY A 256 -17.36 -5.92 15.91
N LYS A 257 -17.57 -4.65 16.27
CA LYS A 257 -18.90 -4.09 16.60
C LYS A 257 -19.45 -3.17 15.52
N SER A 258 -18.66 -2.88 14.48
CA SER A 258 -19.08 -1.97 13.43
C SER A 258 -20.14 -2.59 12.52
N LEU A 259 -20.95 -1.74 11.86
CA LEU A 259 -21.86 -2.12 10.79
C LEU A 259 -21.14 -2.78 9.61
N PHE A 260 -19.83 -2.54 9.44
CA PHE A 260 -19.00 -3.26 8.47
C PHE A 260 -18.85 -4.76 8.82
N ASP A 261 -18.82 -5.10 10.11
CA ASP A 261 -18.50 -6.45 10.58
C ASP A 261 -19.75 -7.23 11.01
N LYS A 262 -20.80 -6.52 11.47
CA LYS A 262 -22.03 -7.11 11.98
C LYS A 262 -23.27 -6.41 11.43
N THR A 263 -24.31 -7.19 11.19
CA THR A 263 -25.63 -6.70 10.79
C THR A 263 -26.54 -6.70 12.03
N PRO A 264 -27.18 -5.57 12.39
CA PRO A 264 -28.15 -5.51 13.47
C PRO A 264 -29.31 -6.49 13.24
N ALA A 265 -29.89 -7.02 14.34
CA ALA A 265 -31.07 -7.87 14.25
C ALA A 265 -32.28 -7.04 13.76
N SER A 266 -33.14 -7.64 12.92
CA SER A 266 -34.31 -6.96 12.35
C SER A 266 -35.20 -6.39 13.44
N SER A 267 -35.47 -5.08 13.38
CA SER A 267 -36.56 -4.49 14.17
C SER A 267 -37.91 -5.05 13.70
N GLU A 268 -38.90 -5.14 14.61
CA GLU A 268 -40.23 -5.68 14.29
C GLU A 268 -40.80 -5.08 12.99
N GLU A 269 -41.32 -5.93 12.11
CA GLU A 269 -41.91 -5.57 10.81
C GLU A 269 -42.91 -4.41 10.97
N LYS A 270 -42.48 -3.19 10.67
CA LYS A 270 -43.41 -2.07 10.51
C LYS A 270 -44.04 -2.20 9.13
N GLN A 271 -45.34 -2.47 9.11
CA GLN A 271 -46.16 -2.46 7.89
C GLN A 271 -45.85 -1.20 7.06
N ARG A 272 -45.54 -1.39 5.76
CA ARG A 272 -45.30 -0.28 4.82
C ARG A 272 -46.48 0.68 4.85
N LYS A 273 -46.21 1.95 5.12
CA LYS A 273 -47.23 3.01 5.14
C LYS A 273 -47.46 3.50 3.72
N ASN A 274 -48.73 3.67 3.36
CA ASN A 274 -49.10 4.31 2.11
C ASN A 274 -49.20 5.82 2.32
N TYR A 275 -48.76 6.59 1.33
CA TYR A 275 -48.82 8.04 1.30
C TYR A 275 -49.49 8.49 0.00
N CYS A 276 -50.69 9.04 0.13
CA CYS A 276 -51.55 9.40 -1.00
C CYS A 276 -51.68 10.91 -1.13
N ARG A 277 -51.46 11.42 -2.35
CA ARG A 277 -51.68 12.82 -2.73
C ARG A 277 -53.09 13.00 -3.30
N CYS A 278 -54.06 13.20 -2.41
CA CYS A 278 -55.49 13.22 -2.77
C CYS A 278 -55.95 14.54 -3.40
N GLN A 279 -55.61 14.77 -4.67
CA GLN A 279 -56.00 15.96 -5.44
C GLN A 279 -57.22 15.72 -6.33
N LYS A 280 -58.02 16.77 -6.60
CA LYS A 280 -59.11 16.76 -7.60
C LYS A 280 -58.48 16.94 -8.98
N GLU A 281 -58.78 16.07 -9.96
CA GLU A 281 -58.31 16.24 -11.34
C GLU A 281 -58.74 17.63 -11.88
N SER A 282 -57.81 18.56 -12.04
CA SER A 282 -58.08 19.84 -12.70
C SER A 282 -57.68 19.75 -14.18
N THR A 283 -58.67 19.62 -15.05
CA THR A 283 -58.56 19.94 -16.48
C THR A 283 -58.20 21.42 -16.65
N LYS A 284 -56.93 21.72 -16.99
CA LYS A 284 -56.44 22.77 -17.92
C LYS A 284 -54.92 22.91 -17.79
N SER A 285 -54.21 22.44 -18.81
CA SER A 285 -52.80 22.76 -19.03
C SER A 285 -52.65 24.26 -19.32
N MET A 286 -52.00 25.00 -18.42
CA MET A 286 -51.40 26.31 -18.72
C MET A 286 -49.89 26.11 -18.85
N PRO A 287 -49.21 26.83 -19.76
CA PRO A 287 -47.83 26.57 -20.11
C PRO A 287 -46.89 27.16 -19.04
N LEU A 288 -46.32 26.30 -18.20
CA LEU A 288 -45.22 26.66 -17.33
C LEU A 288 -43.90 26.48 -18.09
N VAL A 289 -43.05 27.50 -18.01
CA VAL A 289 -41.71 27.59 -18.61
C VAL A 289 -40.91 26.31 -18.36
N LYS A 290 -40.25 25.79 -19.41
CA LYS A 290 -39.47 24.55 -19.42
C LYS A 290 -38.30 24.61 -18.43
N MET A 291 -38.50 24.15 -17.19
CA MET A 291 -37.46 23.50 -16.39
C MET A 291 -37.64 21.98 -16.53
N LEU A 292 -37.03 21.41 -17.56
CA LEU A 292 -36.90 19.95 -17.69
C LEU A 292 -35.55 19.57 -17.07
N ASN A 293 -35.60 19.10 -15.83
CA ASN A 293 -35.26 17.71 -15.52
C ASN A 293 -35.64 17.38 -14.08
N ALA A 294 -36.22 16.20 -13.88
CA ALA A 294 -36.88 15.72 -12.65
C ALA A 294 -38.29 16.30 -12.36
N PHE A 295 -39.19 16.23 -13.33
CA PHE A 295 -40.59 15.94 -13.03
C PHE A 295 -40.91 14.56 -13.55
N GLN A 296 -40.71 13.53 -12.72
CA GLN A 296 -41.61 12.40 -12.80
C GLN A 296 -42.97 12.99 -12.40
N MET A 297 -43.87 13.23 -13.36
CA MET A 297 -45.28 13.49 -13.05
C MET A 297 -45.79 12.24 -12.34
N GLN A 298 -45.67 12.21 -11.02
CA GLN A 298 -46.28 11.19 -10.19
C GLN A 298 -47.79 11.35 -10.35
N SER A 299 -48.42 10.29 -10.85
CA SER A 299 -49.86 10.19 -11.00
C SER A 299 -50.58 10.51 -9.68
N SER A 300 -51.88 10.77 -9.75
CA SER A 300 -52.83 10.91 -8.63
C SER A 300 -52.97 9.65 -7.73
N GLY A 301 -51.92 8.83 -7.60
CA GLY A 301 -51.87 7.57 -6.87
C GLY A 301 -51.20 7.67 -5.49
N CYS A 302 -51.31 6.59 -4.72
CA CYS A 302 -50.61 6.43 -3.45
C CYS A 302 -49.19 5.87 -3.70
N HIS A 303 -48.21 6.44 -3.02
CA HIS A 303 -46.80 6.04 -3.05
C HIS A 303 -46.37 5.52 -1.67
N TYR A 304 -45.19 4.87 -1.59
CA TYR A 304 -44.62 4.39 -0.34
C TYR A 304 -43.67 5.40 0.34
N ASP A 305 -43.38 6.52 -0.31
CA ASP A 305 -42.52 7.59 0.21
C ASP A 305 -43.31 8.91 0.39
N ASN A 306 -43.06 9.64 1.48
CA ASN A 306 -43.62 10.98 1.75
C ASN A 306 -42.58 12.11 1.62
N VAL A 307 -41.46 11.84 0.97
CA VAL A 307 -40.31 12.75 0.88
C VAL A 307 -40.23 13.37 -0.52
N ASP A 308 -39.96 14.67 -0.62
CA ASP A 308 -39.64 15.33 -1.89
C ASP A 308 -38.12 15.22 -2.16
N TYR A 309 -37.77 14.27 -3.02
CA TYR A 309 -36.40 14.04 -3.46
C TYR A 309 -36.03 14.95 -4.62
N THR A 310 -35.82 16.24 -4.33
CA THR A 310 -35.27 17.15 -5.33
C THR A 310 -33.77 17.27 -5.17
N PHE A 311 -33.05 16.99 -6.25
CA PHE A 311 -31.62 17.22 -6.42
C PHE A 311 -31.40 18.14 -7.62
N ALA A 312 -30.41 19.03 -7.53
CA ALA A 312 -29.95 19.86 -8.64
C ALA A 312 -28.87 19.12 -9.46
N ILE A 313 -28.07 18.29 -8.79
CA ILE A 313 -27.06 17.45 -9.45
C ILE A 313 -27.78 16.24 -10.08
N PRO A 314 -27.61 15.99 -11.39
CA PRO A 314 -28.25 14.88 -12.09
C PRO A 314 -27.71 13.54 -11.57
N TYR A 315 -28.56 12.53 -11.54
CA TYR A 315 -28.23 11.21 -11.02
C TYR A 315 -28.86 10.10 -11.85
N LEU A 316 -28.24 8.91 -11.79
CA LEU A 316 -28.76 7.66 -12.31
C LEU A 316 -29.07 6.73 -11.13
N ASP A 317 -30.29 6.20 -11.07
CA ASP A 317 -30.66 5.17 -10.10
C ASP A 317 -30.08 3.83 -10.57
N ILE A 318 -29.13 3.29 -9.80
CA ILE A 318 -28.47 2.02 -10.08
C ILE A 318 -28.78 0.97 -9.01
N THR A 319 -29.84 1.17 -8.22
CA THR A 319 -30.19 0.29 -7.10
C THR A 319 -30.25 -1.18 -7.53
N SER A 320 -30.87 -1.46 -8.68
CA SER A 320 -31.03 -2.83 -9.22
C SER A 320 -29.71 -3.54 -9.54
N GLU A 321 -28.62 -2.81 -9.75
CA GLU A 321 -27.30 -3.41 -10.02
C GLU A 321 -26.71 -4.09 -8.77
N PHE A 322 -27.17 -3.72 -7.58
CA PHE A 322 -26.62 -4.18 -6.28
C PHE A 322 -27.58 -5.04 -5.47
N VAL A 323 -28.85 -5.18 -5.90
CA VAL A 323 -29.80 -6.09 -5.26
C VAL A 323 -29.59 -7.50 -5.80
N THR A 324 -28.82 -8.32 -5.09
CA THR A 324 -28.73 -9.75 -5.37
C THR A 324 -29.99 -10.46 -4.87
N HIS A 325 -30.79 -11.02 -5.77
CA HIS A 325 -31.88 -11.91 -5.37
C HIS A 325 -31.27 -13.16 -4.71
N SER A 326 -31.38 -13.26 -3.38
CA SER A 326 -31.19 -14.55 -2.70
C SER A 326 -32.35 -15.47 -3.09
N GLY A 327 -32.17 -16.21 -4.18
CA GLY A 327 -33.08 -17.24 -4.63
C GLY A 327 -33.17 -18.36 -3.60
N LYS A 328 -34.05 -18.23 -2.61
CA LYS A 328 -34.69 -19.40 -2.00
C LYS A 328 -35.67 -19.94 -3.04
N GLU A 329 -35.28 -21.01 -3.72
CA GLU A 329 -36.23 -21.89 -4.43
C GLU A 329 -37.29 -22.37 -3.44
N PHE A 330 -38.39 -21.62 -3.35
CA PHE A 330 -39.63 -22.14 -2.81
C PHE A 330 -40.35 -22.85 -3.95
N ALA A 331 -40.27 -24.18 -3.91
CA ALA A 331 -41.15 -25.05 -4.67
C ALA A 331 -42.61 -24.76 -4.29
N SER A 332 -43.32 -24.01 -5.15
CA SER A 332 -44.78 -24.03 -5.19
C SER A 332 -45.21 -24.82 -6.41
N ARG A 333 -45.63 -26.06 -6.14
CA ARG A 333 -46.49 -26.88 -7.00
C ARG A 333 -47.69 -26.04 -7.44
N ASP A 334 -47.87 -25.92 -8.76
CA ASP A 334 -49.22 -25.95 -9.31
C ASP A 334 -49.21 -26.88 -10.52
N ASP A 335 -50.04 -27.91 -10.43
CA ASP A 335 -50.25 -28.97 -11.41
C ASP A 335 -51.18 -28.43 -12.51
N GLY A 336 -50.76 -28.60 -13.77
CA GLY A 336 -51.55 -28.22 -14.95
C GLY A 336 -51.04 -28.88 -16.23
N GLU A 337 -51.38 -30.16 -16.38
CA GLU A 337 -51.06 -31.05 -17.51
C GLU A 337 -51.29 -30.46 -18.92
N ARG A 338 -50.36 -30.77 -19.86
CA ARG A 338 -50.63 -31.50 -21.12
C ARG A 338 -49.35 -31.89 -21.90
N SER A 339 -48.81 -33.08 -21.57
CA SER A 339 -48.51 -34.26 -22.43
C SER A 339 -48.06 -34.15 -23.91
N PRO A 340 -47.51 -35.22 -24.54
CA PRO A 340 -46.37 -36.08 -24.16
C PRO A 340 -45.50 -36.51 -25.39
N LYS A 341 -44.26 -37.00 -25.17
CA LYS A 341 -43.69 -38.13 -25.94
C LYS A 341 -42.80 -38.98 -25.03
N SER A 342 -42.89 -40.29 -25.22
CA SER A 342 -42.64 -41.38 -24.28
C SER A 342 -41.37 -42.21 -24.58
N PHE A 343 -40.73 -42.71 -23.50
CA PHE A 343 -40.08 -44.03 -23.27
C PHE A 343 -38.97 -44.52 -24.25
N ASP A 344 -37.79 -45.03 -23.84
CA ASP A 344 -37.42 -46.06 -22.84
C ASP A 344 -35.95 -45.86 -22.34
N GLN A 345 -35.65 -45.85 -21.02
CA GLN A 345 -35.18 -46.94 -20.12
C GLN A 345 -33.73 -47.48 -20.24
N ARG A 346 -32.94 -47.31 -19.15
CA ARG A 346 -32.15 -48.32 -18.37
C ARG A 346 -31.26 -47.61 -17.33
N SER A 347 -31.57 -47.59 -16.02
CA SER A 347 -31.37 -48.60 -14.95
C SER A 347 -30.06 -48.44 -14.13
N LEU A 348 -30.24 -48.10 -12.84
CA LEU A 348 -29.32 -48.13 -11.67
C LEU A 348 -28.61 -49.50 -11.43
N PRO A 349 -27.51 -49.58 -10.63
CA PRO A 349 -27.62 -49.88 -9.18
C PRO A 349 -26.52 -49.35 -8.20
N LYS A 350 -26.96 -49.09 -6.94
CA LYS A 350 -26.44 -49.43 -5.56
C LYS A 350 -24.96 -49.90 -5.41
N SER A 351 -24.18 -49.71 -4.32
CA SER A 351 -24.32 -49.48 -2.85
C SER A 351 -22.89 -49.33 -2.24
N VAL A 352 -22.66 -48.85 -1.01
CA VAL A 352 -22.17 -49.62 0.18
C VAL A 352 -22.01 -48.68 1.42
N LYS A 353 -22.31 -49.22 2.61
CA LYS A 353 -22.25 -48.65 3.99
C LYS A 353 -20.85 -48.80 4.66
N LYS A 354 -20.49 -47.94 5.63
CA LYS A 354 -20.25 -48.27 7.09
C LYS A 354 -19.54 -47.17 7.93
N ARG A 355 -20.04 -47.00 9.19
CA ARG A 355 -19.43 -46.82 10.55
C ARG A 355 -18.19 -45.92 10.76
N GLY A 356 -18.01 -45.11 11.81
CA GLY A 356 -18.66 -44.85 13.11
C GLY A 356 -17.68 -44.93 14.32
N SER A 357 -17.78 -44.01 15.32
CA SER A 357 -17.21 -43.96 16.71
C SER A 357 -16.11 -42.89 16.98
N HIS A 358 -15.88 -42.26 18.15
CA HIS A 358 -16.57 -41.93 19.43
C HIS A 358 -15.61 -40.97 20.22
N GLU A 359 -16.13 -40.06 21.07
CA GLU A 359 -15.61 -39.50 22.38
C GLU A 359 -14.09 -39.19 22.58
N GLU A 360 -13.60 -38.19 23.33
CA GLU A 360 -14.01 -37.65 24.63
C GLU A 360 -13.21 -36.37 25.00
N ARG A 361 -13.67 -35.72 26.06
CA ARG A 361 -13.40 -34.42 26.68
C ARG A 361 -12.21 -34.43 27.64
N LEU A 362 -11.43 -33.34 27.77
CA LEU A 362 -10.79 -32.93 29.03
C LEU A 362 -10.52 -31.40 29.08
N LYS A 363 -10.79 -30.81 30.26
CA LYS A 363 -10.79 -29.38 30.62
C LYS A 363 -9.60 -29.09 31.60
N PRO A 364 -9.38 -27.83 32.05
CA PRO A 364 -8.05 -27.20 32.22
C PRO A 364 -7.56 -27.13 33.68
N PHE A 365 -6.34 -26.60 33.87
CA PHE A 365 -5.84 -26.10 35.16
C PHE A 365 -5.19 -24.71 35.04
N SER A 366 -5.45 -23.90 36.06
CA SER A 366 -5.00 -22.52 36.30
C SER A 366 -3.98 -22.44 37.44
N GLN A 367 -3.17 -21.37 37.49
CA GLN A 367 -2.57 -20.73 38.69
C GLN A 367 -1.87 -19.43 38.23
N HIS A 368 -2.38 -18.23 38.55
CA HIS A 368 -2.17 -17.38 39.74
C HIS A 368 -0.71 -17.03 40.08
N ALA A 369 -0.35 -15.74 39.96
CA ALA A 369 0.29 -14.93 41.01
C ALA A 369 0.33 -13.43 40.65
N SER A 370 0.08 -12.59 41.65
CA SER A 370 0.00 -11.12 41.63
C SER A 370 1.14 -10.55 42.48
N MET A 371 1.64 -9.36 42.15
CA MET A 371 2.24 -8.46 43.14
C MET A 371 2.03 -6.99 42.76
N LYS A 372 1.50 -6.22 43.72
CA LYS A 372 1.29 -4.76 43.72
C LYS A 372 2.39 -4.05 44.51
N ASN A 373 2.63 -2.78 44.16
CA ASN A 373 2.78 -1.57 45.01
C ASN A 373 3.62 -0.53 44.23
N ASN A 374 3.58 0.80 44.39
CA ASN A 374 2.63 1.85 44.80
C ASN A 374 3.44 3.17 44.83
N SER A 375 2.81 4.32 44.53
CA SER A 375 3.10 5.71 44.98
C SER A 375 4.31 6.54 44.49
N SER A 376 4.05 7.47 43.55
CA SER A 376 4.07 8.96 43.63
C SER A 376 5.17 9.77 44.36
N LEU A 377 5.75 10.80 43.69
CA LEU A 377 5.64 12.26 43.99
C LEU A 377 6.69 13.18 43.29
N ASN A 378 6.19 14.15 42.50
CA ASN A 378 6.51 15.60 42.30
C ASN A 378 7.92 16.24 42.16
N PHE A 379 8.03 17.02 41.05
CA PHE A 379 8.59 18.38 40.81
C PHE A 379 10.06 18.74 41.12
N THR A 380 10.82 19.16 40.08
CA THR A 380 11.42 20.53 39.90
C THR A 380 12.32 20.65 38.65
N LYS A 381 12.34 21.84 38.03
CA LYS A 381 13.28 22.41 37.03
C LYS A 381 13.77 23.77 37.62
N PRO A 382 14.78 24.53 37.09
CA PRO A 382 15.69 24.34 35.94
C PRO A 382 17.18 24.75 36.22
N ALA A 383 18.11 24.53 35.26
CA ALA A 383 19.15 25.47 34.80
C ALA A 383 20.12 24.81 33.78
N GLU A 384 20.54 25.59 32.78
CA GLU A 384 21.45 25.27 31.66
C GLU A 384 22.91 25.06 32.11
N GLU A 385 23.63 24.12 31.50
CA GLU A 385 24.92 24.41 30.84
C GLU A 385 25.41 23.26 29.93
N LEU A 386 26.16 23.71 28.94
CA LEU A 386 26.66 23.08 27.73
C LEU A 386 27.63 21.90 27.98
N GLN A 387 27.44 20.74 27.33
CA GLN A 387 28.52 19.88 26.82
C GLN A 387 28.01 18.76 25.91
N ARG A 388 28.39 18.82 24.62
CA ARG A 388 28.39 17.68 23.67
C ARG A 388 29.52 16.72 24.08
N PRO A 389 29.33 15.38 23.95
CA PRO A 389 29.82 14.73 22.74
C PRO A 389 28.98 13.55 22.18
N LYS A 390 29.02 13.45 20.85
CA LYS A 390 29.12 12.24 20.01
C LYS A 390 28.09 11.09 20.13
N ARG A 391 27.16 11.11 19.17
CA ARG A 391 26.90 10.10 18.13
C ARG A 391 27.06 8.62 18.52
N GLN A 392 25.92 7.95 18.70
CA GLN A 392 25.75 6.55 18.32
C GLN A 392 24.34 6.39 17.72
N GLU A 393 24.33 6.17 16.42
CA GLU A 393 23.18 5.78 15.60
C GLU A 393 22.88 4.32 15.93
N ASP A 394 21.74 4.01 16.54
CA ASP A 394 21.14 2.67 16.51
C ASP A 394 19.78 2.80 15.82
N TYR A 395 19.82 2.59 14.50
CA TYR A 395 18.66 2.51 13.62
C TYR A 395 17.96 1.16 13.90
N PHE A 396 16.79 1.19 14.54
CA PHE A 396 15.89 0.03 14.56
C PHE A 396 14.97 0.11 13.35
N GLU A 397 15.34 -0.62 12.32
CA GLU A 397 14.52 -0.95 11.15
C GLU A 397 13.46 -1.98 11.60
N TYR A 398 12.16 -1.64 11.58
CA TYR A 398 11.10 -2.57 11.95
C TYR A 398 10.45 -3.14 10.69
N SER A 399 10.80 -4.39 10.39
CA SER A 399 10.14 -5.25 9.41
C SER A 399 8.88 -5.86 10.05
N ALA A 400 7.72 -5.75 9.39
CA ALA A 400 6.51 -6.46 9.82
C ALA A 400 6.64 -7.97 9.51
N PRO A 401 6.28 -8.89 10.43
CA PRO A 401 6.37 -10.32 10.19
C PRO A 401 5.13 -10.88 9.47
N HIS A 402 5.36 -11.69 8.43
CA HIS A 402 4.38 -12.62 7.85
C HIS A 402 3.94 -13.70 8.86
N PRO A 403 2.72 -14.23 8.71
CA PRO A 403 2.53 -15.67 8.81
C PRO A 403 1.81 -16.25 7.58
N LEU A 404 2.51 -17.16 6.91
CA LEU A 404 1.97 -18.16 6.00
C LEU A 404 1.06 -19.13 6.76
N HIS A 405 -0.22 -19.25 6.35
CA HIS A 405 -0.94 -20.53 6.36
C HIS A 405 -2.14 -20.45 5.40
N SER A 406 -2.10 -21.21 4.31
CA SER A 406 -3.25 -21.45 3.42
C SER A 406 -4.20 -22.49 4.04
N PRO A 407 -5.52 -22.25 4.06
CA PRO A 407 -6.50 -23.33 4.18
C PRO A 407 -7.28 -23.53 2.87
N SER A 408 -7.61 -24.80 2.62
CA SER A 408 -8.35 -25.34 1.48
C SER A 408 -9.77 -24.79 1.32
N GLN A 409 -10.24 -24.75 0.07
CA GLN A 409 -11.59 -24.43 -0.37
C GLN A 409 -12.66 -25.34 0.29
N THR A 410 -13.19 -24.97 1.46
CA THR A 410 -14.54 -25.38 1.93
C THR A 410 -15.12 -24.56 3.10
N ASP A 411 -14.47 -23.50 3.59
CA ASP A 411 -14.99 -22.68 4.72
C ASP A 411 -15.27 -21.21 4.30
N THR A 412 -16.09 -21.00 3.26
CA THR A 412 -16.35 -19.68 2.67
C THR A 412 -17.60 -18.97 3.22
N GLU A 413 -17.91 -19.11 4.51
CA GLU A 413 -18.90 -18.28 5.21
C GLU A 413 -18.49 -18.14 6.69
N SER A 414 -17.75 -17.08 7.07
CA SER A 414 -17.59 -16.53 8.45
C SER A 414 -16.20 -15.89 8.76
N PHE A 415 -15.37 -15.52 7.78
CA PHE A 415 -14.26 -14.61 8.09
C PHE A 415 -14.73 -13.16 7.99
N ALA A 416 -15.04 -12.57 9.15
CA ALA A 416 -15.20 -11.13 9.29
C ALA A 416 -13.94 -10.45 8.75
N TYR A 417 -14.13 -9.52 7.84
CA TYR A 417 -13.07 -8.70 7.29
C TYR A 417 -12.24 -8.06 8.42
N PHE A 418 -10.92 -8.30 8.42
CA PHE A 418 -10.00 -7.79 9.43
C PHE A 418 -9.52 -6.40 8.99
N PHE A 419 -9.92 -5.36 9.73
CA PHE A 419 -9.42 -3.99 9.56
C PHE A 419 -8.34 -3.72 10.61
N PRO A 420 -7.03 -3.78 10.27
CA PRO A 420 -5.94 -3.71 11.24
C PRO A 420 -5.93 -2.44 12.09
N GLU A 421 -6.34 -1.31 11.50
CA GLU A 421 -6.35 0.03 12.10
C GLU A 421 -7.23 0.12 13.35
N ASP A 422 -8.27 -0.70 13.45
CA ASP A 422 -9.13 -0.75 14.65
C ASP A 422 -8.39 -1.31 15.89
N TYR A 423 -7.25 -1.97 15.70
CA TYR A 423 -6.45 -2.59 16.76
C TYR A 423 -5.17 -1.83 17.12
N PHE A 424 -4.88 -0.70 16.47
CA PHE A 424 -3.69 0.12 16.74
C PHE A 424 -3.98 1.28 17.71
N GLU A 425 -3.36 1.27 18.89
CA GLU A 425 -3.40 2.37 19.90
C GLU A 425 -2.15 3.30 19.83
N GLY A 426 -1.53 3.42 18.65
CA GLY A 426 -0.23 4.07 18.50
C GLY A 426 -0.24 5.59 18.76
N ILE A 427 0.61 6.07 19.68
CA ILE A 427 0.96 7.49 19.82
C ILE A 427 1.76 7.90 18.57
N ARG A 428 1.15 8.64 17.66
CA ARG A 428 1.83 9.19 16.49
C ARG A 428 2.43 10.56 16.84
N LEU A 429 3.72 10.75 16.60
CA LEU A 429 4.40 12.04 16.84
C LEU A 429 3.82 13.11 15.90
N LYS A 430 3.24 14.17 16.48
CA LYS A 430 2.94 15.41 15.74
C LYS A 430 4.29 16.07 15.40
N LEU A 431 4.74 15.98 14.14
CA LEU A 431 5.88 16.79 13.68
C LEU A 431 5.49 18.29 13.75
N PRO A 432 6.41 19.20 14.10
CA PRO A 432 6.14 20.63 14.05
C PRO A 432 5.92 21.07 12.60
N LEU A 433 4.68 21.44 12.29
CA LEU A 433 4.27 21.95 10.98
C LEU A 433 4.74 23.40 10.83
N GLY A 434 5.38 23.71 9.71
CA GLY A 434 5.91 25.04 9.41
C GLY A 434 5.98 25.28 7.91
N TRP A 435 6.01 26.56 7.52
CA TRP A 435 6.27 26.97 6.14
C TRP A 435 7.74 27.39 6.02
N PRO A 436 8.43 27.07 4.90
CA PRO A 436 7.98 26.24 3.79
C PRO A 436 7.86 24.75 4.17
N THR A 437 7.06 24.00 3.41
CA THR A 437 6.95 22.54 3.56
C THR A 437 8.24 21.84 3.11
N PRO A 438 8.44 20.54 3.41
CA PRO A 438 9.60 19.76 2.96
C PRO A 438 9.90 19.82 1.45
N ASN A 439 8.88 19.88 0.59
CA ASN A 439 9.00 20.06 -0.86
C ASN A 439 9.17 21.53 -1.29
N GLY A 440 9.35 22.45 -0.34
CA GLY A 440 9.62 23.87 -0.61
C GLY A 440 8.39 24.71 -0.93
N LEU A 441 7.17 24.21 -0.69
CA LEU A 441 5.95 25.00 -0.89
C LEU A 441 5.89 26.11 0.17
N THR A 442 5.74 27.35 -0.26
CA THR A 442 5.60 28.51 0.65
C THR A 442 4.14 28.80 0.93
N SER A 443 3.83 29.41 2.09
CA SER A 443 2.47 29.83 2.44
C SER A 443 1.82 30.71 1.37
N ALA A 444 2.56 31.65 0.79
CA ALA A 444 2.05 32.52 -0.27
C ALA A 444 1.69 31.72 -1.54
N LYS A 445 2.52 30.74 -1.92
CA LYS A 445 2.26 29.92 -3.10
C LYS A 445 1.11 28.94 -2.88
N ALA A 446 1.04 28.33 -1.69
CA ALA A 446 -0.08 27.48 -1.30
C ALA A 446 -1.40 28.26 -1.34
N GLN A 447 -1.42 29.49 -0.81
CA GLN A 447 -2.61 30.34 -0.81
C GLN A 447 -3.07 30.68 -2.23
N GLU A 448 -2.13 30.98 -3.13
CA GLU A 448 -2.42 31.20 -4.55
C GLU A 448 -3.06 29.96 -5.20
N ILE A 449 -2.53 28.76 -4.93
CA ILE A 449 -3.05 27.49 -5.45
C ILE A 449 -4.47 27.22 -4.91
N CYS A 450 -4.66 27.30 -3.59
CA CYS A 450 -5.96 27.09 -2.94
C CYS A 450 -7.01 28.09 -3.45
N HIS A 451 -6.66 29.37 -3.55
CA HIS A 451 -7.56 30.39 -4.07
C HIS A 451 -7.86 30.15 -5.56
N GLY A 452 -6.87 29.76 -6.35
CA GLY A 452 -7.03 29.45 -7.77
C GLY A 452 -7.97 28.26 -8.01
N ILE A 453 -7.87 27.21 -7.20
CA ILE A 453 -8.70 26.01 -7.38
C ILE A 453 -10.08 26.17 -6.75
N LEU A 454 -10.23 26.88 -5.63
CA LEU A 454 -11.51 26.98 -4.93
C LEU A 454 -12.30 28.23 -5.34
N ALA A 455 -11.77 29.43 -5.07
CA ALA A 455 -12.49 30.67 -5.34
C ALA A 455 -12.63 30.98 -6.83
N ASN A 456 -11.60 30.69 -7.63
CA ASN A 456 -11.62 30.92 -9.08
C ASN A 456 -12.16 29.71 -9.87
N SER A 457 -12.61 28.64 -9.20
CA SER A 457 -13.36 27.59 -9.89
C SER A 457 -14.68 28.12 -10.43
N THR A 458 -15.22 27.41 -11.40
CA THR A 458 -16.55 27.70 -11.96
C THR A 458 -17.63 27.65 -10.89
N ILE A 459 -17.61 26.66 -9.98
CA ILE A 459 -18.54 26.59 -8.86
C ILE A 459 -18.31 27.72 -7.85
N GLY A 460 -17.07 28.06 -7.53
CA GLY A 460 -16.71 29.15 -6.61
C GLY A 460 -17.15 30.52 -7.11
N LEU A 461 -17.06 30.77 -8.42
CA LEU A 461 -17.50 32.01 -9.04
C LEU A 461 -19.03 32.09 -9.19
N VAL A 462 -19.66 31.04 -9.72
CA VAL A 462 -21.11 31.01 -9.97
C VAL A 462 -21.89 30.99 -8.65
N CYS A 463 -21.47 30.17 -7.68
CA CYS A 463 -22.10 30.08 -6.37
C CYS A 463 -21.52 31.06 -5.34
N LYS A 464 -20.72 32.05 -5.75
CA LYS A 464 -20.04 32.98 -4.83
C LYS A 464 -21.00 33.66 -3.85
N ALA A 465 -22.17 34.09 -4.34
CA ALA A 465 -23.19 34.74 -3.52
C ALA A 465 -23.82 33.79 -2.48
N LEU A 466 -23.92 32.50 -2.82
CA LEU A 466 -24.46 31.48 -1.91
C LEU A 466 -23.43 31.02 -0.90
N LEU A 467 -22.19 30.79 -1.33
CA LEU A 467 -21.14 30.18 -0.51
C LEU A 467 -20.44 31.21 0.38
N GLY A 468 -20.16 32.41 -0.16
CA GLY A 468 -19.58 33.54 0.58
C GLY A 468 -18.40 33.13 1.46
N LYS A 469 -18.58 33.25 2.77
CA LYS A 469 -17.58 32.92 3.81
C LYS A 469 -17.09 31.46 3.79
N LEU A 470 -17.90 30.53 3.26
CA LEU A 470 -17.49 29.13 3.18
C LEU A 470 -16.32 28.94 2.21
N ILE A 471 -16.19 29.79 1.19
CA ILE A 471 -15.04 29.73 0.27
C ILE A 471 -13.75 30.06 1.03
N ASP A 472 -13.78 31.08 1.89
CA ASP A 472 -12.63 31.46 2.71
C ASP A 472 -12.26 30.35 3.71
N GLU A 473 -13.26 29.70 4.31
CA GLU A 473 -13.05 28.55 5.19
C GLU A 473 -12.48 27.34 4.44
N ALA A 474 -12.98 27.04 3.24
CA ALA A 474 -12.44 25.99 2.39
C ALA A 474 -10.99 26.29 1.95
N ILE A 475 -10.63 27.56 1.71
CA ILE A 475 -9.25 27.96 1.45
C ILE A 475 -8.37 27.69 2.67
N ASN A 476 -8.84 28.00 3.88
CA ASN A 476 -8.09 27.71 5.11
C ASN A 476 -7.92 26.21 5.35
N ILE A 477 -8.94 25.40 5.05
CA ILE A 477 -8.84 23.95 5.07
C ILE A 477 -7.76 23.50 4.08
N CYS A 478 -7.87 23.88 2.81
CA CYS A 478 -6.87 23.58 1.78
C CYS A 478 -5.43 23.92 2.18
N MET A 479 -5.23 25.06 2.85
CA MET A 479 -3.91 25.48 3.34
C MET A 479 -3.35 24.53 4.40
N LEU A 480 -4.21 24.00 5.29
CA LEU A 480 -3.83 23.02 6.31
C LEU A 480 -3.50 21.67 5.66
N ASP A 481 -4.34 21.18 4.73
CA ASP A 481 -4.10 19.94 4.00
C ASP A 481 -2.76 19.99 3.26
N LEU A 482 -2.48 21.10 2.57
CA LEU A 482 -1.20 21.33 1.87
C LEU A 482 -0.03 21.37 2.85
N GLN A 483 -0.19 21.97 4.03
CA GLN A 483 0.85 22.02 5.05
C GLN A 483 1.14 20.63 5.65
N LEU A 484 0.10 19.81 5.82
CA LEU A 484 0.18 18.48 6.41
C LEU A 484 0.71 17.44 5.42
N LYS A 485 0.18 17.43 4.20
CA LYS A 485 0.43 16.39 3.19
C LYS A 485 1.53 16.75 2.21
N ASP A 486 1.77 18.05 2.01
CA ASP A 486 2.73 18.56 1.03
C ASP A 486 2.46 18.06 -0.41
N ASP A 487 1.18 17.92 -0.75
CA ASP A 487 0.70 17.39 -2.02
C ASP A 487 -0.51 18.18 -2.56
N VAL A 488 -0.33 18.77 -3.75
CA VAL A 488 -1.33 19.59 -4.44
C VAL A 488 -2.47 18.79 -5.06
N ALA A 489 -2.38 17.46 -5.16
CA ALA A 489 -3.44 16.60 -5.68
C ALA A 489 -4.73 16.70 -4.84
N TRP A 490 -4.58 16.97 -3.54
CA TRP A 490 -5.66 17.01 -2.55
C TRP A 490 -6.53 18.26 -2.63
N VAL A 491 -6.03 19.35 -3.21
CA VAL A 491 -6.72 20.65 -3.22
C VAL A 491 -8.10 20.57 -3.90
N ARG A 492 -8.26 19.65 -4.87
CA ARG A 492 -9.54 19.47 -5.58
C ARG A 492 -10.60 18.73 -4.76
N ALA A 493 -10.23 18.07 -3.66
CA ALA A 493 -11.18 17.36 -2.80
C ALA A 493 -12.28 18.28 -2.25
N LEU A 494 -11.93 19.53 -1.97
CA LEU A 494 -12.85 20.53 -1.40
C LEU A 494 -13.84 21.11 -2.42
N ILE A 495 -13.67 20.84 -3.72
CA ILE A 495 -14.69 21.18 -4.72
C ILE A 495 -16.01 20.47 -4.41
N ALA A 496 -15.95 19.21 -3.96
CA ALA A 496 -17.14 18.45 -3.58
C ALA A 496 -17.92 19.11 -2.43
N LEU A 497 -17.22 19.68 -1.44
CA LEU A 497 -17.84 20.45 -0.36
C LEU A 497 -18.58 21.67 -0.93
N LEU A 498 -17.96 22.43 -1.84
CA LEU A 498 -18.59 23.60 -2.46
C LEU A 498 -19.80 23.23 -3.32
N GLU A 499 -19.73 22.13 -4.08
CA GLU A 499 -20.85 21.61 -4.87
C GLU A 499 -22.02 21.19 -3.98
N ASN A 500 -21.75 20.41 -2.92
CA ASN A 500 -22.76 19.94 -1.97
C ASN A 500 -23.44 21.11 -1.25
N GLU A 501 -22.67 22.09 -0.80
CA GLU A 501 -23.23 23.26 -0.12
C GLU A 501 -23.97 24.18 -1.10
N CYS A 502 -23.48 24.35 -2.32
CA CYS A 502 -24.18 25.17 -3.32
C CYS A 502 -25.53 24.55 -3.66
N GLU A 503 -25.59 23.23 -3.90
CA GLU A 503 -26.84 22.50 -4.08
C GLU A 503 -27.78 22.67 -2.87
N ARG A 504 -27.26 22.52 -1.64
CA ARG A 504 -28.06 22.72 -0.42
C ARG A 504 -28.68 24.12 -0.35
N ARG A 505 -27.88 25.16 -0.56
CA ARG A 505 -28.33 26.56 -0.42
C ARG A 505 -29.27 26.99 -1.55
N VAL A 506 -29.06 26.52 -2.78
CA VAL A 506 -29.97 26.84 -3.90
C VAL A 506 -31.32 26.14 -3.77
N LEU A 507 -31.34 24.90 -3.25
CA LEU A 507 -32.59 24.16 -3.05
C LEU A 507 -33.37 24.62 -1.81
N ARG A 508 -32.69 25.09 -0.75
CA ARG A 508 -33.34 25.61 0.45
C ARG A 508 -34.20 26.85 0.18
N ASN A 509 -33.73 27.75 -0.70
CA ASN A 509 -34.35 29.04 -0.97
C ASN A 509 -35.25 29.02 -2.23
N ARG A 510 -36.11 28.00 -2.38
CA ARG A 510 -37.06 27.89 -3.49
C ARG A 510 -38.03 29.09 -3.50
N GLY A 511 -37.71 30.13 -4.26
CA GLY A 511 -38.62 31.26 -4.54
C GLY A 511 -38.10 32.67 -4.24
N GLU A 512 -36.88 32.86 -3.72
CA GLU A 512 -36.30 34.18 -3.53
C GLU A 512 -35.41 34.59 -4.72
N VAL A 513 -35.67 35.78 -5.29
CA VAL A 513 -34.73 36.44 -6.21
C VAL A 513 -33.55 36.95 -5.38
N PHE A 514 -32.35 36.39 -5.60
CA PHE A 514 -31.14 36.79 -4.90
C PHE A 514 -30.78 38.26 -5.20
N HIS A 515 -31.07 39.17 -4.26
CA HIS A 515 -30.63 40.55 -4.30
C HIS A 515 -29.56 40.80 -3.24
N VAL A 516 -28.30 40.88 -3.67
CA VAL A 516 -27.20 41.48 -2.90
C VAL A 516 -26.45 42.45 -3.82
N GLY A 517 -26.11 43.62 -3.30
CA GLY A 517 -25.73 44.81 -4.06
C GLY A 517 -24.55 44.67 -5.05
N SER A 518 -24.73 45.33 -6.19
CA SER A 518 -23.74 45.90 -7.13
C SER A 518 -22.64 45.03 -7.76
N GLN A 519 -22.78 43.71 -7.87
CA GLN A 519 -21.98 42.91 -8.82
C GLN A 519 -22.88 41.90 -9.53
N SER A 520 -22.68 41.71 -10.83
CA SER A 520 -23.48 40.82 -11.69
C SER A 520 -23.56 39.41 -11.10
N THR A 521 -24.68 39.08 -10.46
CA THR A 521 -24.93 37.79 -9.84
C THR A 521 -25.37 36.78 -10.90
N ALA A 522 -24.88 35.55 -10.78
CA ALA A 522 -25.34 34.46 -11.62
C ALA A 522 -26.84 34.21 -11.40
N THR A 523 -27.57 33.91 -12.48
CA THR A 523 -29.00 33.57 -12.37
C THR A 523 -29.18 32.21 -11.71
N GLN A 524 -30.34 31.96 -11.09
CA GLN A 524 -30.64 30.63 -10.51
C GLN A 524 -30.50 29.51 -11.56
N GLU A 525 -30.83 29.80 -12.82
CA GLU A 525 -30.64 28.89 -13.95
C GLU A 525 -29.17 28.58 -14.24
N GLU A 526 -28.27 29.58 -14.12
CA GLU A 526 -26.82 29.37 -14.26
C GLU A 526 -26.26 28.50 -13.12
N ILE A 527 -26.73 28.70 -11.88
CA ILE A 527 -26.34 27.87 -10.72
C ILE A 527 -26.78 26.41 -10.94
N LEU A 528 -28.03 26.20 -11.40
CA LEU A 528 -28.51 24.85 -11.71
C LEU A 528 -27.74 24.23 -12.89
N THR A 529 -27.35 25.05 -13.87
CA THR A 529 -26.57 24.59 -15.02
C THR A 529 -25.16 24.14 -14.62
N ILE A 530 -24.48 24.86 -13.72
CA ILE A 530 -23.13 24.45 -13.28
C ILE A 530 -23.14 23.19 -12.41
N LEU A 531 -24.17 23.01 -11.58
CA LEU A 531 -24.40 21.77 -10.81
C LEU A 531 -24.79 20.60 -11.71
N ARG A 532 -25.42 20.87 -12.86
CA ARG A 532 -25.72 19.84 -13.86
C ARG A 532 -24.48 19.45 -14.67
N CYS A 533 -23.72 20.45 -15.08
CA CYS A 533 -22.61 20.33 -16.01
C CYS A 533 -21.39 21.05 -15.43
N PRO A 534 -20.57 20.34 -14.64
CA PRO A 534 -19.39 20.91 -14.00
C PRO A 534 -18.49 21.61 -15.01
N ALA A 535 -18.01 22.78 -14.64
CA ALA A 535 -17.20 23.67 -15.49
C ALA A 535 -17.77 23.92 -16.91
N PHE A 536 -19.09 23.87 -17.09
CA PHE A 536 -19.76 23.97 -18.40
C PHE A 536 -19.18 22.98 -19.42
N CYS A 537 -18.91 21.75 -18.99
CA CYS A 537 -18.27 20.70 -19.79
C CYS A 537 -16.92 21.12 -20.38
N ASN A 538 -16.22 22.06 -19.72
CA ASN A 538 -14.96 22.67 -20.15
C ASN A 538 -14.99 23.19 -21.60
N GLY A 539 -16.18 23.48 -22.16
CA GLY A 539 -16.36 23.83 -23.57
C GLY A 539 -16.18 22.69 -24.58
N ASN A 540 -15.90 21.46 -24.12
CA ASN A 540 -15.61 20.28 -24.94
C ASN A 540 -16.75 19.25 -24.96
N GLY A 541 -17.95 19.69 -24.64
CA GLY A 541 -19.15 18.86 -24.66
C GLY A 541 -20.41 19.68 -24.65
N GLN A 542 -21.54 19.01 -24.88
CA GLN A 542 -22.86 19.59 -24.76
C GLN A 542 -23.43 19.27 -23.37
N CYS A 543 -23.90 20.30 -22.67
CA CYS A 543 -24.61 20.12 -21.41
C CYS A 543 -26.00 19.54 -21.69
N THR A 544 -26.24 18.32 -21.20
CA THR A 544 -27.52 17.64 -21.29
C THR A 544 -28.18 17.56 -19.92
N ASP A 545 -29.43 17.14 -19.95
CA ASP A 545 -30.28 16.80 -18.83
C ASP A 545 -29.64 15.79 -17.85
N LEU A 546 -28.76 14.89 -18.33
CA LEU A 546 -28.03 13.90 -17.52
C LEU A 546 -26.58 14.31 -17.19
N GLY A 547 -26.17 15.54 -17.54
CA GLY A 547 -24.82 16.05 -17.37
C GLY A 547 -24.09 16.24 -18.70
N CYS A 548 -22.75 16.24 -18.68
CA CYS A 548 -21.94 16.54 -19.86
C CYS A 548 -21.87 15.38 -20.86
N GLN A 549 -22.27 15.64 -22.10
CA GLN A 549 -22.03 14.74 -23.23
C GLN A 549 -20.81 15.25 -24.03
N CYS A 550 -19.67 14.57 -23.86
CA CYS A 550 -18.41 15.00 -24.46
C CYS A 550 -18.37 14.75 -25.97
N PHE A 551 -17.64 15.61 -26.69
CA PHE A 551 -17.33 15.40 -28.11
C PHE A 551 -16.41 14.19 -28.31
N GLU A 552 -16.32 13.65 -29.53
CA GLU A 552 -15.63 12.36 -29.78
C GLU A 552 -14.20 12.29 -29.26
N ASP A 553 -13.46 13.41 -29.27
CA ASP A 553 -12.07 13.50 -28.81
C ASP A 553 -11.91 13.80 -27.30
N HIS A 554 -13.00 13.88 -26.53
CA HIS A 554 -12.97 14.19 -25.08
C HIS A 554 -13.77 13.19 -24.26
N SER A 555 -13.38 13.03 -22.99
CA SER A 555 -13.89 12.09 -22.00
C SER A 555 -13.79 12.72 -20.60
N SER A 556 -14.20 12.01 -19.55
CA SER A 556 -14.47 12.48 -18.17
C SER A 556 -15.85 13.12 -17.97
N TYR A 557 -16.28 13.23 -16.72
CA TYR A 557 -17.61 13.72 -16.33
C TYR A 557 -17.83 15.21 -16.65
N ASP A 558 -16.76 15.98 -16.82
CA ASP A 558 -16.78 17.40 -17.17
C ASP A 558 -16.13 17.66 -18.55
N CYS A 559 -15.81 16.62 -19.32
CA CYS A 559 -15.14 16.69 -20.62
C CYS A 559 -13.77 17.39 -20.61
N SER A 560 -13.09 17.42 -19.45
CA SER A 560 -11.75 18.00 -19.33
C SER A 560 -10.62 17.13 -19.92
N THR A 561 -10.86 15.84 -20.15
CA THR A 561 -9.82 14.86 -20.52
C THR A 561 -9.92 14.49 -21.99
N ALA A 562 -8.92 14.81 -22.83
CA ALA A 562 -8.96 14.42 -24.24
C ALA A 562 -8.69 12.91 -24.42
N LYS A 563 -9.47 12.21 -25.26
CA LYS A 563 -9.32 10.77 -25.54
C LYS A 563 -7.99 10.44 -26.24
N LYS A 564 -7.49 11.37 -27.06
CA LYS A 564 -6.18 11.32 -27.73
C LYS A 564 -5.19 12.31 -27.10
N GLN A 565 -5.28 12.55 -25.80
CA GLN A 565 -4.37 13.49 -25.16
C GLN A 565 -2.94 12.92 -25.24
N ALA A 566 -2.10 13.57 -26.05
CA ALA A 566 -0.66 13.39 -25.93
C ALA A 566 -0.24 13.85 -24.53
N LEU A 567 0.68 13.11 -23.91
CA LEU A 567 1.26 13.49 -22.63
C LEU A 567 1.92 14.87 -22.77
N GLU A 568 1.45 15.85 -22.00
CA GLU A 568 1.99 17.21 -22.01
C GLU A 568 2.47 17.61 -20.61
N ILE A 569 3.72 18.06 -20.52
CA ILE A 569 4.33 18.53 -19.27
C ILE A 569 4.06 20.03 -19.12
N THR A 570 3.36 20.42 -18.07
CA THR A 570 3.00 21.81 -17.78
C THR A 570 4.05 22.51 -16.92
N SER A 571 4.62 21.81 -15.93
CA SER A 571 5.71 22.34 -15.11
C SER A 571 6.50 21.22 -14.43
N LEU A 572 7.73 21.53 -14.02
CA LEU A 572 8.57 20.65 -13.20
C LEU A 572 8.70 21.27 -11.81
N GLU A 573 8.71 20.44 -10.78
CA GLU A 573 9.07 20.84 -9.42
C GLU A 573 10.41 21.57 -9.41
N ASN A 574 10.47 22.73 -8.74
CA ASN A 574 11.62 23.64 -8.73
C ASN A 574 12.18 24.00 -10.14
N LYS A 575 11.36 23.94 -11.21
CA LYS A 575 11.80 24.11 -12.62
C LYS A 575 12.84 23.07 -13.08
N GLY A 576 12.88 21.91 -12.43
CA GLY A 576 13.88 20.86 -12.61
C GLY A 576 15.23 21.20 -11.96
N LEU A 577 15.30 22.23 -11.12
CA LEU A 577 16.49 22.58 -10.35
C LEU A 577 16.46 21.80 -9.04
N CYS A 578 17.44 20.93 -8.85
CA CYS A 578 17.68 20.31 -7.56
C CYS A 578 19.13 20.50 -7.20
N ASP A 579 19.37 21.31 -6.17
CA ASP A 579 20.71 21.54 -5.65
C ASP A 579 21.05 20.45 -4.63
N ILE A 580 21.91 19.53 -5.08
CA ILE A 580 22.34 18.34 -4.34
C ILE A 580 23.10 18.72 -3.05
N ARG A 581 23.53 19.98 -2.92
CA ARG A 581 24.18 20.49 -1.71
C ARG A 581 23.19 20.90 -0.61
N THR A 582 21.95 21.21 -0.98
CA THR A 582 20.93 21.71 -0.05
C THR A 582 19.78 20.73 0.17
N SER A 583 19.56 19.77 -0.74
CA SER A 583 18.43 18.84 -0.76
C SER A 583 18.85 17.44 -1.23
N ASP A 584 18.13 16.40 -0.82
CA ASP A 584 18.30 15.03 -1.34
C ASP A 584 17.54 14.87 -2.66
N CYS A 585 18.25 14.96 -3.79
CA CYS A 585 17.71 15.04 -5.14
C CYS A 585 17.31 13.68 -5.74
N SER A 586 16.65 12.82 -4.97
CA SER A 586 16.33 11.44 -5.37
C SER A 586 15.15 11.32 -6.34
N ARG A 587 14.26 12.33 -6.36
CA ARG A 587 13.06 12.38 -7.22
C ARG A 587 12.79 13.81 -7.67
N VAL A 588 12.12 13.95 -8.81
CA VAL A 588 11.54 15.22 -9.27
C VAL A 588 10.11 14.97 -9.72
N ARG A 589 9.18 15.74 -9.16
CA ARG A 589 7.78 15.72 -9.57
C ARG A 589 7.57 16.46 -10.88
N VAL A 590 6.89 15.80 -11.81
CA VAL A 590 6.50 16.33 -13.10
C VAL A 590 5.01 16.59 -13.11
N PHE A 591 4.63 17.84 -13.34
CA PHE A 591 3.24 18.26 -13.48
C PHE A 591 2.90 18.38 -14.96
N GLY A 592 1.69 17.97 -15.31
CA GLY A 592 1.28 17.84 -16.69
C GLY A 592 -0.19 17.51 -16.82
N VAL A 593 -0.57 17.08 -18.01
CA VAL A 593 -1.93 16.62 -18.34
C VAL A 593 -1.85 15.39 -19.23
N GLY A 594 -2.78 14.46 -19.01
CA GLY A 594 -2.89 13.24 -19.82
C GLY A 594 -2.06 12.06 -19.33
N PHE A 595 -1.47 12.14 -18.12
CA PHE A 595 -0.85 10.97 -17.50
C PHE A 595 -1.92 9.90 -17.24
N LYS A 596 -1.56 8.64 -17.42
CA LYS A 596 -2.38 7.49 -17.07
C LYS A 596 -1.50 6.52 -16.33
N ASP A 597 -2.07 5.88 -15.31
CA ASP A 597 -1.36 4.82 -14.61
C ASP A 597 -1.04 3.71 -15.60
N SER A 598 0.25 3.47 -15.77
CA SER A 598 0.74 2.50 -16.73
C SER A 598 2.14 2.07 -16.33
N PRO A 599 2.43 0.76 -16.33
CA PRO A 599 3.80 0.27 -16.14
C PRO A 599 4.74 0.68 -17.29
N HIS A 600 4.18 1.21 -18.39
CA HIS A 600 4.92 1.72 -19.53
C HIS A 600 5.17 3.24 -19.47
N LEU A 601 4.72 3.90 -18.41
CA LEU A 601 5.01 5.30 -18.16
C LEU A 601 6.48 5.46 -17.76
N ARG A 602 7.23 6.23 -18.54
CA ARG A 602 8.67 6.43 -18.32
C ARG A 602 9.06 7.90 -18.38
N CYS A 603 10.08 8.24 -17.61
CA CYS A 603 10.71 9.56 -17.62
C CYS A 603 12.06 9.46 -18.33
N GLU A 604 12.32 10.37 -19.25
CA GLU A 604 13.60 10.57 -19.89
C GLU A 604 14.26 11.78 -19.24
N VAL A 605 15.29 11.55 -18.45
CA VAL A 605 15.97 12.53 -17.60
C VAL A 605 17.35 12.84 -18.20
N THR A 606 17.65 14.12 -18.41
CA THR A 606 18.95 14.59 -18.95
C THR A 606 19.66 15.45 -17.93
N ARG A 607 20.92 15.13 -17.61
CA ARG A 607 21.74 15.88 -16.66
C ARG A 607 22.27 17.17 -17.29
N LEU A 608 22.17 18.29 -16.59
CA LEU A 608 22.78 19.58 -16.98
C LEU A 608 23.76 20.04 -15.88
N ILE A 609 24.97 20.44 -16.28
CA ILE A 609 26.02 20.94 -15.36
C ILE A 609 26.36 22.40 -15.72
N HIS A 610 26.57 23.24 -14.72
CA HIS A 610 27.01 24.63 -14.89
C HIS A 610 28.55 24.71 -14.85
N LEU A 611 29.20 25.09 -15.96
CA LEU A 611 30.64 25.26 -16.04
C LEU A 611 30.96 26.59 -16.76
N ASN A 612 31.82 27.42 -16.15
CA ASN A 612 32.27 28.71 -16.71
C ASN A 612 31.15 29.68 -17.14
N GLY A 613 30.00 29.66 -16.46
CA GLY A 613 28.87 30.57 -16.75
C GLY A 613 27.89 30.07 -17.82
N GLU A 614 28.05 28.85 -18.36
CA GLU A 614 27.13 28.23 -19.31
C GLU A 614 26.67 26.82 -18.85
N TRP A 615 25.47 26.44 -19.27
CA TRP A 615 24.87 25.12 -18.99
C TRP A 615 25.19 24.12 -20.08
N ILE A 616 25.76 22.98 -19.70
CA ILE A 616 26.17 21.92 -20.62
C ILE A 616 25.35 20.66 -20.34
N SER A 617 24.70 20.09 -21.38
CA SER A 617 24.00 18.82 -21.27
C SER A 617 24.97 17.62 -21.28
N ARG A 618 24.64 16.62 -20.47
CA ARG A 618 25.40 15.38 -20.28
C ARG A 618 24.46 14.19 -20.47
N GLU A 619 24.76 13.09 -19.79
CA GLU A 619 24.10 11.79 -19.91
C GLU A 619 22.57 11.90 -19.81
N GLN A 620 21.92 11.12 -20.68
CA GLN A 620 20.48 10.99 -20.77
C GLN A 620 20.11 9.58 -20.35
N GLU A 621 19.22 9.47 -19.38
CA GLU A 621 18.81 8.21 -18.79
C GLU A 621 17.29 8.11 -18.80
N ILE A 622 16.80 6.88 -18.93
CA ILE A 622 15.37 6.59 -18.83
C ILE A 622 15.13 6.01 -17.44
N THR A 623 14.32 6.70 -16.65
CA THR A 623 13.92 6.29 -15.32
C THR A 623 12.43 5.95 -15.29
N GLN A 624 12.05 5.15 -14.29
CA GLN A 624 10.65 4.82 -14.08
C GLN A 624 9.90 6.07 -13.62
N ALA A 625 8.69 6.25 -14.18
CA ALA A 625 7.76 7.27 -13.72
C ALA A 625 6.79 6.61 -12.75
N ASP A 626 6.77 7.07 -11.51
CA ASP A 626 5.78 6.67 -10.51
C ASP A 626 4.51 7.49 -10.77
N PHE A 627 3.43 6.83 -11.15
CA PHE A 627 2.16 7.51 -11.43
C PHE A 627 1.55 8.02 -10.12
N LEU A 628 1.32 9.32 -10.02
CA LEU A 628 0.63 9.92 -8.87
C LEU A 628 -0.84 10.21 -9.20
N SER A 629 -1.07 10.83 -10.35
CA SER A 629 -2.40 11.17 -10.85
C SER A 629 -2.38 11.48 -12.34
N SER A 630 -3.56 11.67 -12.94
CA SER A 630 -3.67 12.16 -14.33
C SER A 630 -2.98 13.50 -14.63
N LYS A 631 -2.46 14.19 -13.60
CA LYS A 631 -1.80 15.50 -13.68
C LYS A 631 -0.40 15.56 -13.09
N ALA A 632 0.06 14.49 -12.42
CA ALA A 632 1.37 14.47 -11.79
C ALA A 632 1.98 13.07 -11.82
N VAL A 633 3.28 13.01 -12.07
CA VAL A 633 4.08 11.77 -12.03
C VAL A 633 5.42 12.09 -11.35
N ASP A 634 5.93 11.17 -10.54
CA ASP A 634 7.24 11.32 -9.91
C ASP A 634 8.29 10.59 -10.74
N CYS A 635 9.29 11.33 -11.23
CA CYS A 635 10.41 10.74 -11.94
C CYS A 635 11.54 10.49 -10.96
N GLN A 636 12.02 9.25 -10.90
CA GLN A 636 13.23 8.94 -10.14
C GLN A 636 14.44 9.59 -10.80
N ILE A 637 15.31 10.21 -9.98
CA ILE A 637 16.55 10.80 -10.45
C ILE A 637 17.72 9.85 -10.15
N PRO A 638 18.56 9.54 -11.15
CA PRO A 638 19.75 8.72 -10.94
C PRO A 638 20.74 9.37 -9.96
N LEU A 639 21.36 8.54 -9.11
CA LEU A 639 22.42 8.99 -8.19
C LEU A 639 23.62 9.54 -8.98
N LEU A 640 24.14 10.69 -8.55
CA LEU A 640 25.25 11.37 -9.22
C LEU A 640 26.60 10.68 -8.95
N ASN A 641 27.17 10.05 -9.97
CA ASN A 641 28.58 9.69 -9.99
C ASN A 641 29.43 10.92 -10.36
N ILE A 642 30.09 11.52 -9.36
CA ILE A 642 30.99 12.66 -9.55
C ILE A 642 32.40 12.13 -9.87
N THR A 643 32.96 12.51 -11.01
CA THR A 643 34.35 12.14 -11.38
C THR A 643 35.37 12.97 -10.58
N GLU A 644 36.58 12.45 -10.36
CA GLU A 644 37.64 13.12 -9.55
C GLU A 644 37.96 14.55 -10.03
N THR A 645 37.82 14.82 -11.33
CA THR A 645 38.02 16.16 -11.93
C THR A 645 36.86 17.13 -11.64
N GLU A 646 35.64 16.64 -11.46
CA GLU A 646 34.45 17.44 -11.14
C GLU A 646 34.33 17.73 -9.64
N ALA A 647 34.91 16.88 -8.79
CA ALA A 647 34.99 17.06 -7.35
C ALA A 647 35.78 18.33 -6.95
N VAL A 648 36.76 18.75 -7.74
CA VAL A 648 37.56 19.95 -7.46
C VAL A 648 36.74 21.24 -7.61
N HIS A 649 35.82 21.29 -8.58
CA HIS A 649 34.84 22.40 -8.70
C HIS A 649 33.71 22.30 -7.67
N PHE A 650 33.35 21.08 -7.25
CA PHE A 650 32.37 20.84 -6.19
C PHE A 650 32.79 21.37 -4.81
N VAL A 651 34.09 21.56 -4.55
CA VAL A 651 34.59 22.04 -3.24
C VAL A 651 34.82 23.57 -3.22
N ALA A 652 34.84 24.25 -4.37
CA ALA A 652 35.45 25.59 -4.48
C ALA A 652 34.50 26.78 -4.76
N GLY A 653 33.17 26.63 -4.81
CA GLY A 653 32.27 27.78 -5.02
C GLY A 653 30.80 27.56 -4.65
N ASP A 654 30.07 28.65 -4.37
CA ASP A 654 28.65 28.70 -3.93
C ASP A 654 27.61 28.60 -5.08
N GLU A 655 28.03 28.25 -6.30
CA GLU A 655 27.12 28.13 -7.45
C GLU A 655 26.31 26.81 -7.43
N PRO A 656 25.05 26.80 -7.91
CA PRO A 656 24.22 25.59 -7.97
C PRO A 656 24.81 24.57 -8.95
N PHE A 657 24.98 23.33 -8.48
CA PHE A 657 25.80 22.33 -9.18
C PHE A 657 25.06 21.50 -10.24
N ALA A 658 23.73 21.33 -10.16
CA ALA A 658 22.99 20.51 -11.14
C ALA A 658 21.55 20.98 -11.41
N ARG A 659 21.12 20.79 -12.66
CA ARG A 659 19.72 20.88 -13.13
C ARG A 659 19.40 19.64 -13.94
N TRP A 660 18.17 19.12 -13.85
CA TRP A 660 17.70 17.99 -14.65
C TRP A 660 16.62 18.44 -15.63
N GLN A 661 16.70 17.97 -16.88
CA GLN A 661 15.67 18.16 -17.90
C GLN A 661 14.90 16.85 -18.09
N VAL A 662 13.58 16.87 -17.90
CA VAL A 662 12.74 15.66 -17.87
C VAL A 662 11.70 15.68 -19.00
N LYS A 663 11.52 14.55 -19.70
CA LYS A 663 10.47 14.29 -20.71
C LYS A 663 9.69 13.01 -20.34
N VAL A 664 8.42 12.87 -20.75
CA VAL A 664 7.55 11.72 -20.39
C VAL A 664 6.79 11.20 -21.63
N GLY A 665 6.64 9.87 -21.81
CA GLY A 665 6.01 9.24 -23.00
C GLY A 665 5.29 7.89 -22.76
N ILE A 666 4.44 7.45 -23.73
CA ILE A 666 3.69 6.15 -23.83
C ILE A 666 3.80 5.62 -25.27
N SER A 667 3.92 4.30 -25.51
CA SER A 667 4.01 3.67 -26.85
C SER A 667 2.74 2.85 -27.25
N SER A 668 2.17 2.96 -28.48
CA SER A 668 1.02 2.14 -28.99
C SER A 668 0.91 2.01 -30.55
N TYR A 669 0.25 0.96 -31.14
CA TYR A 669 -0.45 0.94 -32.49
C TYR A 669 -1.25 -0.36 -32.89
N ASP A 670 -2.05 -0.29 -33.99
CA ASP A 670 -3.31 -0.97 -34.47
C ASP A 670 -3.36 -2.48 -34.89
N ASN A 671 -2.28 -3.25 -34.93
CA ASN A 671 -2.37 -4.70 -35.16
C ASN A 671 -2.49 -5.41 -33.83
N THR A 672 -3.52 -5.13 -33.01
CA THR A 672 -3.48 -5.57 -31.60
C THR A 672 -4.71 -6.27 -31.04
N CYS A 673 -4.48 -7.32 -30.23
CA CYS A 673 -5.46 -7.92 -29.33
C CYS A 673 -5.44 -7.16 -28.00
N ASN A 674 -6.62 -6.86 -27.47
CA ASN A 674 -6.79 -6.27 -26.15
C ASN A 674 -7.21 -7.37 -25.16
N ILE A 675 -6.22 -8.03 -24.56
CA ILE A 675 -6.43 -9.15 -23.63
C ILE A 675 -6.11 -8.62 -22.24
N ASP A 676 -7.09 -8.69 -21.33
CA ASP A 676 -7.00 -8.18 -19.95
C ASP A 676 -6.63 -6.68 -19.83
N GLY A 677 -7.01 -5.86 -20.82
CA GLY A 677 -6.81 -4.40 -20.81
C GLY A 677 -5.43 -3.94 -21.33
N LEU A 678 -4.59 -4.87 -21.79
CA LEU A 678 -3.31 -4.62 -22.44
C LEU A 678 -3.39 -4.94 -23.94
N CYS A 679 -2.74 -4.12 -24.78
CA CYS A 679 -2.74 -4.29 -26.24
C CYS A 679 -1.49 -5.04 -26.72
N TYR A 680 -1.66 -6.18 -27.38
CA TYR A 680 -0.59 -7.05 -27.92
C TYR A 680 -0.64 -7.11 -29.43
N GLY A 681 0.49 -7.00 -30.11
CA GLY A 681 0.62 -7.10 -31.57
C GLY A 681 0.12 -8.43 -32.16
N GLU A 682 -0.33 -8.45 -33.41
CA GLU A 682 -0.69 -9.67 -34.16
C GLU A 682 0.54 -10.58 -34.26
N GLY A 683 0.43 -11.79 -33.72
CA GLY A 683 1.53 -12.75 -33.59
C GLY A 683 2.40 -12.55 -32.33
N GLU A 684 2.13 -11.54 -31.49
CA GLU A 684 2.84 -11.37 -30.21
C GLU A 684 2.39 -12.42 -29.19
N SER A 685 3.38 -13.00 -28.51
CA SER A 685 3.16 -14.05 -27.54
C SER A 685 2.84 -13.50 -26.15
N SER A 686 2.10 -14.26 -25.34
CA SER A 686 1.72 -13.82 -23.99
C SER A 686 2.94 -13.65 -23.10
N PRO A 687 3.00 -12.57 -22.29
CA PRO A 687 4.06 -12.39 -21.29
C PRO A 687 4.07 -13.49 -20.23
N ALA A 688 2.92 -14.16 -20.03
CA ALA A 688 2.78 -15.26 -19.09
C ALA A 688 3.17 -16.61 -19.70
N SER A 689 3.09 -16.76 -21.03
CA SER A 689 3.51 -17.99 -21.73
C SER A 689 3.68 -17.76 -23.24
N PRO A 690 4.86 -18.05 -23.82
CA PRO A 690 5.08 -17.94 -25.26
C PRO A 690 4.28 -18.94 -26.11
N CYS A 691 3.65 -19.94 -25.46
CA CYS A 691 2.72 -20.89 -26.08
C CYS A 691 1.37 -20.25 -26.48
N LEU A 692 1.14 -19.01 -26.07
CA LEU A 692 -0.09 -18.27 -26.31
C LEU A 692 0.24 -17.05 -27.16
N LEU A 693 -0.56 -16.77 -28.18
CA LEU A 693 -0.32 -15.64 -29.08
C LEU A 693 -1.58 -14.85 -29.40
N CYS A 694 -1.37 -13.57 -29.68
CA CYS A 694 -2.42 -12.66 -30.11
C CYS A 694 -2.73 -12.92 -31.58
N GLU A 695 -3.92 -13.47 -31.84
CA GLU A 695 -4.44 -13.64 -33.18
C GLU A 695 -5.77 -12.90 -33.30
N PRO A 696 -5.74 -11.61 -33.69
CA PRO A 696 -6.90 -10.70 -33.62
C PRO A 696 -8.03 -11.09 -34.60
N ASP A 697 -7.77 -11.97 -35.54
CA ASP A 697 -8.75 -12.57 -36.45
C ASP A 697 -9.55 -13.72 -35.80
N ILE A 698 -8.98 -14.40 -34.80
CA ILE A 698 -9.63 -15.49 -34.05
C ILE A 698 -10.28 -14.95 -32.77
N SER A 699 -9.53 -14.17 -31.98
CA SER A 699 -10.07 -13.46 -30.81
C SER A 699 -9.27 -12.22 -30.50
N LYS A 700 -9.96 -11.11 -30.30
CA LYS A 700 -9.34 -9.83 -29.91
C LYS A 700 -9.23 -9.65 -28.40
N PHE A 701 -9.81 -10.55 -27.61
CA PHE A 701 -9.98 -10.35 -26.17
C PHE A 701 -9.53 -11.54 -25.32
N THR A 702 -9.06 -12.62 -25.95
CA THR A 702 -8.55 -13.82 -25.27
C THR A 702 -7.37 -14.39 -26.05
N TRP A 703 -6.42 -15.01 -25.35
CA TRP A 703 -5.24 -15.64 -25.97
C TRP A 703 -5.60 -16.84 -26.87
N SER A 704 -4.92 -16.95 -28.00
CA SER A 704 -4.97 -18.12 -28.90
C SER A 704 -3.77 -19.04 -28.65
N ILE A 705 -3.91 -20.34 -28.90
CA ILE A 705 -2.83 -21.33 -28.70
C ILE A 705 -1.89 -21.31 -29.92
N ASN A 706 -0.58 -21.26 -29.67
CA ASN A 706 0.44 -21.36 -30.71
C ASN A 706 0.59 -22.82 -31.17
N GLU A 707 0.14 -23.14 -32.39
CA GLU A 707 0.24 -24.49 -32.96
C GLU A 707 1.63 -24.82 -33.56
N ASN A 708 2.54 -23.82 -33.64
CA ASN A 708 3.87 -23.97 -34.23
C ASN A 708 4.97 -23.99 -33.15
N ASN A 709 4.92 -24.92 -32.20
CA ASN A 709 5.92 -25.05 -31.13
C ASN A 709 7.07 -26.02 -31.52
N LEU A 710 8.32 -25.54 -31.50
CA LEU A 710 9.53 -26.34 -31.69
C LEU A 710 10.06 -26.85 -30.35
N PRO A 711 10.79 -27.98 -30.31
CA PRO A 711 11.30 -28.52 -29.05
C PRO A 711 12.61 -27.83 -28.61
N PRO A 712 12.90 -27.77 -27.28
CA PRO A 712 14.06 -27.08 -26.75
C PRO A 712 15.41 -27.59 -27.27
N VAL A 713 16.35 -26.66 -27.52
CA VAL A 713 17.68 -26.96 -28.05
C VAL A 713 18.73 -26.83 -26.96
N PHE A 714 19.45 -27.93 -26.69
CA PHE A 714 20.56 -27.93 -25.73
C PHE A 714 21.78 -27.19 -26.29
N GLN A 715 22.33 -26.27 -25.51
CA GLN A 715 23.56 -25.57 -25.86
C GLN A 715 24.75 -26.40 -25.38
N ALA A 716 25.29 -27.19 -26.30
CA ALA A 716 26.46 -28.00 -26.01
C ALA A 716 27.64 -27.11 -25.56
N PRO A 717 28.40 -27.54 -24.54
CA PRO A 717 29.56 -26.78 -24.06
C PRO A 717 30.59 -26.59 -25.18
N SER A 718 31.21 -25.42 -25.23
CA SER A 718 32.16 -25.02 -26.28
C SER A 718 33.46 -25.84 -26.30
N SER A 719 33.72 -26.59 -25.23
CA SER A 719 34.86 -27.47 -25.08
C SER A 719 34.47 -28.69 -24.23
N GLN A 720 35.26 -29.76 -24.31
CA GLN A 720 35.03 -30.95 -23.49
C GLN A 720 35.05 -30.59 -22.01
N LEU A 721 34.01 -31.00 -21.28
CA LEU A 721 33.95 -30.81 -19.83
C LEU A 721 35.02 -31.67 -19.14
N LEU A 722 35.81 -31.00 -18.32
CA LEU A 722 36.91 -31.56 -17.56
C LEU A 722 36.70 -31.31 -16.06
N THR A 723 37.01 -32.32 -15.26
CA THR A 723 36.98 -32.28 -13.80
C THR A 723 38.16 -33.08 -13.24
N PHE A 724 38.39 -33.08 -11.94
CA PHE A 724 39.44 -33.89 -11.31
C PHE A 724 38.90 -34.71 -10.14
N ILE A 725 39.62 -35.78 -9.80
CA ILE A 725 39.20 -36.69 -8.73
C ILE A 725 39.12 -35.97 -7.38
N GLY A 726 38.00 -36.18 -6.65
CA GLY A 726 37.73 -35.52 -5.38
C GLY A 726 37.07 -34.14 -5.49
N GLU A 727 36.84 -33.64 -6.70
CA GLU A 727 36.07 -32.40 -6.93
C GLU A 727 34.57 -32.63 -6.67
N ASN A 728 33.90 -31.62 -6.11
CA ASN A 728 32.44 -31.51 -6.17
C ASN A 728 32.10 -30.78 -7.48
N PHE A 729 31.89 -31.54 -8.55
CA PHE A 729 31.63 -31.01 -9.87
C PHE A 729 30.24 -30.37 -9.90
N VAL A 730 30.21 -29.06 -10.15
CA VAL A 730 28.98 -28.27 -10.29
C VAL A 730 29.05 -27.55 -11.62
N TYR A 731 28.16 -27.89 -12.54
CA TYR A 731 28.14 -27.32 -13.88
C TYR A 731 26.71 -26.93 -14.29
N GLN A 732 26.58 -25.73 -14.86
CA GLN A 732 25.30 -25.22 -15.34
C GLN A 732 25.10 -25.65 -16.79
N LEU A 733 24.18 -26.60 -17.01
CA LEU A 733 23.69 -26.92 -18.35
C LEU A 733 22.74 -25.81 -18.80
N THR A 734 22.85 -25.41 -20.06
CA THR A 734 21.96 -24.42 -20.67
C THR A 734 21.26 -25.03 -21.87
N ALA A 735 19.97 -24.79 -21.96
CA ALA A 735 19.15 -25.11 -23.11
C ALA A 735 18.32 -23.87 -23.37
N VAL A 736 18.06 -23.62 -24.64
CA VAL A 736 17.24 -22.50 -25.07
C VAL A 736 16.18 -23.07 -25.96
N ASP A 737 14.95 -22.75 -25.61
CA ASP A 737 13.83 -22.99 -26.47
C ASP A 737 13.85 -21.96 -27.61
N PRO A 738 13.73 -22.37 -28.89
CA PRO A 738 13.73 -21.44 -30.02
C PRO A 738 12.69 -20.32 -29.89
N GLU A 739 11.59 -20.58 -29.18
CA GLU A 739 10.47 -19.68 -28.91
C GLU A 739 10.64 -18.88 -27.60
N GLY A 740 11.68 -19.17 -26.82
CA GLY A 740 11.98 -18.48 -25.57
C GLY A 740 11.16 -18.95 -24.36
N SER A 741 10.52 -20.12 -24.45
CA SER A 741 9.81 -20.74 -23.33
C SER A 741 10.74 -21.13 -22.18
N ALA A 742 10.21 -21.15 -20.95
CA ALA A 742 10.94 -21.69 -19.83
C ALA A 742 11.19 -23.19 -20.03
N VAL A 743 12.45 -23.61 -19.82
CA VAL A 743 12.89 -24.99 -20.03
C VAL A 743 13.09 -25.70 -18.70
N LEU A 744 12.72 -26.98 -18.67
CA LEU A 744 12.80 -27.85 -17.51
C LEU A 744 13.73 -29.03 -17.80
N PHE A 745 14.71 -29.26 -16.93
CA PHE A 745 15.64 -30.37 -17.04
C PHE A 745 15.25 -31.54 -16.14
N ILE A 746 15.34 -32.76 -16.67
CA ILE A 746 15.06 -34.00 -15.94
C ILE A 746 16.17 -35.01 -16.26
N LEU A 747 16.86 -35.50 -15.22
CA LEU A 747 17.89 -36.52 -15.37
C LEU A 747 17.25 -37.89 -15.63
N GLU A 748 17.60 -38.52 -16.75
CA GLU A 748 17.14 -39.88 -17.09
C GLU A 748 18.17 -40.93 -16.60
N ALA A 749 19.47 -40.68 -16.78
CA ALA A 749 20.54 -41.60 -16.36
C ALA A 749 21.87 -40.88 -16.05
N GLY A 750 22.66 -41.43 -15.11
CA GLY A 750 23.98 -40.89 -14.73
C GLY A 750 24.71 -41.73 -13.64
N PRO A 751 25.95 -41.36 -13.27
CA PRO A 751 26.72 -42.00 -12.21
C PRO A 751 26.09 -41.83 -10.82
N GLN A 752 26.54 -42.62 -9.84
CA GLN A 752 25.97 -42.56 -8.48
C GLN A 752 26.16 -41.17 -7.85
N ASP A 753 25.17 -40.75 -7.08
CA ASP A 753 25.07 -39.42 -6.44
C ASP A 753 25.04 -38.20 -7.40
N ALA A 754 24.87 -38.42 -8.71
CA ALA A 754 24.58 -37.36 -9.66
C ALA A 754 23.16 -36.81 -9.48
N ARG A 755 23.01 -35.48 -9.53
CA ARG A 755 21.72 -34.79 -9.46
C ARG A 755 21.67 -33.68 -10.50
N LEU A 756 20.54 -33.57 -11.19
CA LEU A 756 20.24 -32.45 -12.09
C LEU A 756 19.05 -31.70 -11.53
N SER A 757 19.21 -30.39 -11.31
CA SER A 757 18.10 -29.55 -10.89
C SER A 757 17.16 -29.27 -12.08
N PRO A 758 15.89 -28.93 -11.81
CA PRO A 758 14.95 -28.51 -12.87
C PRO A 758 15.44 -27.31 -13.69
N ALA A 759 16.34 -26.49 -13.13
CA ALA A 759 16.96 -25.33 -13.78
C ALA A 759 18.29 -25.65 -14.50
N GLY A 760 18.65 -26.93 -14.64
CA GLY A 760 19.85 -27.34 -15.40
C GLY A 760 21.15 -27.38 -14.60
N LEU A 761 21.11 -27.27 -13.26
CA LEU A 761 22.32 -27.37 -12.43
C LEU A 761 22.69 -28.84 -12.21
N LEU A 762 23.78 -29.29 -12.84
CA LEU A 762 24.34 -30.63 -12.68
C LEU A 762 25.33 -30.64 -11.52
N ILE A 763 25.10 -31.52 -10.54
CA ILE A 763 25.94 -31.71 -9.37
C ILE A 763 26.37 -33.17 -9.30
N TRP A 764 27.67 -33.42 -9.21
CA TRP A 764 28.22 -34.76 -9.09
C TRP A 764 29.51 -34.76 -8.26
N LYS A 765 29.68 -35.75 -7.39
CA LYS A 765 30.90 -35.94 -6.60
C LYS A 765 31.82 -36.91 -7.34
N VAL A 766 32.99 -36.43 -7.75
CA VAL A 766 33.90 -37.21 -8.60
C VAL A 766 34.68 -38.22 -7.77
N ASP A 767 34.37 -39.50 -7.95
CA ASP A 767 34.93 -40.63 -7.21
C ASP A 767 35.64 -41.67 -8.09
N SER A 768 35.59 -41.50 -9.43
CA SER A 768 36.21 -42.37 -10.43
C SER A 768 37.08 -41.57 -11.39
N GLU A 769 38.14 -42.20 -11.91
CA GLU A 769 39.02 -41.64 -12.95
C GLU A 769 38.49 -41.89 -14.37
N GLU A 770 37.40 -42.65 -14.51
CA GLU A 770 36.79 -42.96 -15.80
C GLU A 770 35.89 -41.81 -16.30
N MET A 771 35.78 -41.70 -17.62
CA MET A 771 34.87 -40.75 -18.27
C MET A 771 33.42 -41.14 -17.99
N GLN A 772 32.59 -40.17 -17.58
CA GLN A 772 31.19 -40.40 -17.22
C GLN A 772 30.23 -39.74 -18.20
N THR A 773 29.10 -40.39 -18.43
CA THR A 773 28.03 -39.94 -19.34
C THR A 773 26.75 -39.65 -18.56
N PHE A 774 26.09 -38.53 -18.89
CA PHE A 774 24.83 -38.10 -18.28
C PHE A 774 23.76 -37.96 -19.37
N GLU A 775 22.62 -38.62 -19.20
CA GLU A 775 21.47 -38.55 -20.10
C GLU A 775 20.32 -37.79 -19.45
N PHE A 776 19.74 -36.83 -20.16
CA PHE A 776 18.66 -35.99 -19.63
C PHE A 776 17.69 -35.53 -20.72
N THR A 777 16.45 -35.27 -20.30
CA THR A 777 15.42 -34.63 -21.12
C THR A 777 15.29 -33.15 -20.77
N VAL A 778 15.00 -32.34 -21.78
CA VAL A 778 14.61 -30.94 -21.64
C VAL A 778 13.21 -30.78 -22.21
N SER A 779 12.28 -30.24 -21.43
CA SER A 779 10.91 -29.95 -21.86
C SER A 779 10.58 -28.47 -21.71
N ASP A 780 9.69 -27.96 -22.55
CA ASP A 780 9.13 -26.61 -22.42
C ASP A 780 7.76 -26.61 -21.71
N GLU A 781 7.21 -25.41 -21.48
CA GLU A 781 5.86 -25.20 -20.92
C GLU A 781 4.73 -25.59 -21.90
N CYS A 782 5.04 -25.73 -23.19
CA CYS A 782 4.10 -26.11 -24.24
C CYS A 782 4.01 -27.63 -24.47
N ASN A 783 4.71 -28.44 -23.64
CA ASN A 783 4.86 -29.89 -23.70
C ASN A 783 5.67 -30.45 -24.89
N ALA A 784 6.52 -29.68 -25.56
CA ALA A 784 7.54 -30.26 -26.44
C ALA A 784 8.78 -30.70 -25.64
N LEU A 785 9.44 -31.76 -26.10
CA LEU A 785 10.53 -32.42 -25.38
C LEU A 785 11.69 -32.83 -26.30
N SER A 786 12.91 -32.69 -25.78
CA SER A 786 14.16 -33.09 -26.42
C SER A 786 15.03 -33.93 -25.48
N ARG A 787 15.85 -34.83 -26.03
CA ARG A 787 16.76 -35.72 -25.28
C ARG A 787 18.21 -35.47 -25.64
N TYR A 788 19.08 -35.38 -24.64
CA TYR A 788 20.50 -35.08 -24.83
C TYR A 788 21.39 -35.91 -23.91
N THR A 789 22.66 -36.01 -24.32
CA THR A 789 23.72 -36.71 -23.57
C THR A 789 24.96 -35.83 -23.48
N VAL A 790 25.62 -35.84 -22.32
CA VAL A 790 26.85 -35.07 -22.05
C VAL A 790 27.91 -35.96 -21.43
N GLU A 791 29.15 -35.80 -21.89
CA GLU A 791 30.32 -36.55 -21.40
C GLU A 791 31.27 -35.65 -20.60
N VAL A 792 31.68 -36.10 -19.42
CA VAL A 792 32.64 -35.40 -18.55
C VAL A 792 33.90 -36.25 -18.37
N ARG A 793 35.07 -35.68 -18.68
CA ARG A 793 36.36 -36.35 -18.56
C ARG A 793 37.04 -35.98 -17.24
N VAL A 794 37.56 -36.98 -16.53
CA VAL A 794 38.26 -36.78 -15.24
C VAL A 794 39.79 -36.75 -15.47
N LYS A 795 40.45 -35.76 -14.88
CA LYS A 795 41.92 -35.60 -14.84
C LYS A 795 42.47 -36.08 -13.48
N PRO A 796 43.65 -36.71 -13.44
CA PRO A 796 44.30 -37.04 -12.18
C PRO A 796 44.89 -35.79 -11.50
N CYS A 797 44.91 -35.79 -10.16
CA CYS A 797 45.55 -34.76 -9.34
C CYS A 797 47.08 -34.94 -9.32
N SER A 798 47.86 -33.90 -9.64
CA SER A 798 49.32 -33.97 -9.75
C SER A 798 50.10 -33.23 -8.65
N CYS A 799 49.48 -32.95 -7.49
CA CYS A 799 50.19 -32.34 -6.36
C CYS A 799 51.27 -33.28 -5.80
N LEU A 800 52.46 -32.73 -5.53
CA LEU A 800 53.59 -33.49 -5.00
C LEU A 800 53.67 -33.38 -3.47
N ASN A 801 54.53 -34.20 -2.85
CA ASN A 801 54.84 -34.16 -1.41
C ASN A 801 53.62 -34.23 -0.47
N GLY A 802 52.55 -34.93 -0.87
CA GLY A 802 51.33 -35.09 -0.08
C GLY A 802 50.36 -33.91 -0.13
N GLY A 803 50.53 -32.99 -1.09
CA GLY A 803 49.60 -31.88 -1.32
C GLY A 803 48.20 -32.34 -1.73
N THR A 804 47.17 -31.57 -1.36
CA THR A 804 45.75 -31.87 -1.67
C THR A 804 45.25 -30.95 -2.78
N CYS A 805 44.65 -31.53 -3.82
CA CYS A 805 43.98 -30.76 -4.88
C CYS A 805 42.69 -30.14 -4.37
N VAL A 806 42.54 -28.84 -4.59
CA VAL A 806 41.28 -28.12 -4.37
C VAL A 806 40.89 -27.34 -5.62
N THR A 807 39.62 -26.98 -5.71
CA THR A 807 39.09 -26.22 -6.84
C THR A 807 39.74 -24.85 -6.94
N ASN A 808 40.23 -24.52 -8.13
CA ASN A 808 40.79 -23.20 -8.39
C ASN A 808 39.69 -22.25 -8.85
N ILE A 809 39.15 -21.46 -7.91
CA ILE A 809 38.06 -20.50 -8.15
C ILE A 809 38.37 -19.41 -9.20
N LYS A 810 39.63 -19.27 -9.64
CA LYS A 810 40.02 -18.32 -10.69
C LYS A 810 39.59 -18.77 -12.08
N PHE A 811 39.24 -20.04 -12.25
CA PHE A 811 38.83 -20.61 -13.53
C PHE A 811 37.37 -21.08 -13.43
N PRO A 812 36.59 -20.98 -14.52
CA PRO A 812 35.22 -21.46 -14.53
C PRO A 812 35.18 -23.01 -14.38
N PRO A 813 34.14 -23.54 -13.72
CA PRO A 813 33.95 -24.98 -13.61
C PRO A 813 33.83 -25.63 -15.00
N GLY A 814 34.34 -26.85 -15.14
CA GLY A 814 34.38 -27.57 -16.43
C GLY A 814 35.73 -27.53 -17.16
N LEU A 815 36.76 -26.85 -16.63
CA LEU A 815 38.12 -26.87 -17.19
C LEU A 815 39.05 -27.88 -16.50
N GLY A 816 38.66 -28.38 -15.32
CA GLY A 816 39.45 -29.30 -14.50
C GLY A 816 40.75 -28.67 -13.99
N GLU A 817 40.72 -27.37 -13.69
CA GLU A 817 41.83 -26.63 -13.09
C GLU A 817 41.79 -26.74 -11.57
N TYR A 818 42.92 -27.09 -10.97
CA TYR A 818 43.04 -27.26 -9.53
C TYR A 818 44.21 -26.47 -8.97
N LEU A 819 44.18 -26.20 -7.67
CA LEU A 819 45.27 -25.65 -6.89
C LEU A 819 45.76 -26.71 -5.91
N CYS A 820 47.08 -26.80 -5.73
CA CYS A 820 47.67 -27.65 -4.71
C CYS A 820 47.75 -26.89 -3.38
N LEU A 821 47.12 -27.43 -2.34
CA LEU A 821 47.37 -27.02 -0.97
C LEU A 821 48.57 -27.78 -0.44
N CYS A 822 49.65 -27.05 -0.15
CA CYS A 822 50.91 -27.62 0.31
C CYS A 822 50.92 -27.85 1.81
N PRO A 823 51.42 -29.02 2.27
CA PRO A 823 51.70 -29.24 3.68
C PRO A 823 52.87 -28.34 4.15
N ASN A 824 52.95 -28.12 5.46
CA ASN A 824 54.01 -27.30 6.07
C ASN A 824 55.41 -27.80 5.66
N GLY A 825 56.34 -26.85 5.47
CA GLY A 825 57.69 -27.11 4.96
C GLY A 825 57.82 -27.12 3.43
N PHE A 826 56.71 -27.12 2.67
CA PHE A 826 56.76 -27.10 1.20
C PHE A 826 56.05 -25.89 0.59
N ASP A 827 56.54 -25.44 -0.55
CA ASP A 827 56.03 -24.31 -1.32
C ASP A 827 56.08 -24.61 -2.85
N GLY A 828 55.59 -23.68 -3.66
CA GLY A 828 55.51 -23.79 -5.11
C GLY A 828 54.16 -24.30 -5.62
N GLY A 829 53.89 -24.10 -6.91
CA GLY A 829 52.57 -24.36 -7.51
C GLY A 829 52.08 -25.82 -7.45
N LEU A 830 52.99 -26.79 -7.28
CA LEU A 830 52.71 -28.21 -7.08
C LEU A 830 53.28 -28.75 -5.76
N CYS A 831 53.67 -27.86 -4.84
CA CYS A 831 54.35 -28.21 -3.58
C CYS A 831 55.71 -28.89 -3.79
N GLN A 832 56.39 -28.55 -4.89
CA GLN A 832 57.64 -29.16 -5.29
C GLN A 832 58.88 -28.55 -4.60
N GLU A 833 58.74 -27.38 -3.98
CA GLU A 833 59.84 -26.65 -3.38
C GLU A 833 59.87 -26.91 -1.88
N ASP A 834 61.02 -27.34 -1.36
CA ASP A 834 61.26 -27.42 0.08
C ASP A 834 61.61 -26.01 0.57
N ILE A 835 60.94 -25.54 1.62
CA ILE A 835 61.22 -24.25 2.23
C ILE A 835 62.58 -24.36 2.91
N ASN A 836 63.45 -23.38 2.66
CA ASN A 836 64.77 -23.37 3.30
C ASN A 836 64.74 -22.51 4.56
N GLU A 837 64.53 -23.13 5.73
CA GLU A 837 64.50 -22.44 7.02
C GLU A 837 65.85 -21.82 7.40
N CYS A 838 66.94 -22.28 6.77
CA CYS A 838 68.28 -21.71 6.95
C CYS A 838 68.45 -20.30 6.35
N LYS A 839 67.60 -19.87 5.41
CA LYS A 839 67.70 -18.53 4.76
C LYS A 839 67.67 -17.38 5.77
N SER A 840 66.99 -17.54 6.90
CA SER A 840 66.91 -16.51 7.95
C SER A 840 68.15 -16.46 8.86
N ASN A 841 69.18 -17.25 8.58
CA ASN A 841 70.40 -17.40 9.38
C ASN A 841 70.12 -17.63 10.89
N PRO A 842 69.37 -18.69 11.25
CA PRO A 842 69.05 -18.98 12.64
C PRO A 842 70.29 -19.37 13.47
N CYS A 843 71.30 -19.98 12.84
CA CYS A 843 72.49 -20.51 13.52
C CYS A 843 73.58 -19.49 13.85
N LYS A 844 73.39 -18.20 13.54
CA LYS A 844 74.28 -17.06 13.87
C LYS A 844 75.78 -17.31 13.65
N SER A 845 76.45 -17.96 14.59
CA SER A 845 77.88 -18.25 14.59
C SER A 845 78.24 -19.69 14.14
N GLY A 846 77.25 -20.54 13.86
CA GLY A 846 77.39 -21.91 13.34
C GLY A 846 76.85 -22.10 11.93
N THR A 847 77.14 -23.25 11.34
CA THR A 847 76.68 -23.63 9.99
C THR A 847 75.27 -24.20 10.07
N CYS A 848 74.32 -23.61 9.34
CA CYS A 848 72.93 -24.10 9.28
C CYS A 848 72.78 -25.24 8.27
N VAL A 849 72.06 -26.28 8.66
CA VAL A 849 71.67 -27.42 7.82
C VAL A 849 70.15 -27.45 7.75
N ASP A 850 69.64 -27.39 6.53
CA ASP A 850 68.22 -27.38 6.20
C ASP A 850 67.60 -28.77 6.40
N GLY A 851 66.31 -28.80 6.77
CA GLY A 851 65.51 -30.02 6.90
C GLY A 851 64.05 -29.72 6.58
N VAL A 852 63.21 -30.74 6.43
CA VAL A 852 61.79 -30.52 6.10
C VAL A 852 61.07 -29.90 7.30
N ASP A 853 60.54 -28.68 7.14
CA ASP A 853 59.86 -27.88 8.19
C ASP A 853 60.74 -27.64 9.43
N SER A 854 62.08 -27.71 9.29
CA SER A 854 63.01 -27.65 10.41
C SER A 854 64.45 -27.32 10.01
N TYR A 855 65.27 -26.83 10.95
CA TYR A 855 66.70 -26.60 10.72
C TYR A 855 67.57 -27.16 11.86
N ALA A 856 68.83 -27.46 11.56
CA ALA A 856 69.83 -27.89 12.53
C ALA A 856 71.11 -27.06 12.44
N CYS A 857 71.66 -26.64 13.59
CA CYS A 857 72.86 -25.83 13.65
C CYS A 857 74.09 -26.64 14.05
N GLN A 858 75.16 -26.58 13.24
CA GLN A 858 76.47 -27.13 13.57
C GLN A 858 77.35 -26.03 14.17
N CYS A 859 77.56 -26.09 15.49
CA CYS A 859 78.30 -25.06 16.22
C CYS A 859 79.81 -25.27 16.17
N PRO A 860 80.62 -24.20 16.03
CA PRO A 860 82.06 -24.29 16.12
C PRO A 860 82.52 -24.68 17.54
N PRO A 861 83.74 -25.22 17.70
CA PRO A 861 84.31 -25.53 19.01
C PRO A 861 84.30 -24.30 19.93
N GLY A 862 83.96 -24.51 21.20
CA GLY A 862 83.77 -23.42 22.18
C GLY A 862 82.37 -22.82 22.20
N LEU A 863 81.48 -23.13 21.24
CA LEU A 863 80.07 -22.70 21.25
C LEU A 863 79.08 -23.90 21.30
N GLY A 864 77.86 -23.64 21.74
CA GLY A 864 76.77 -24.60 21.90
C GLY A 864 75.37 -23.98 21.77
N GLY A 865 74.34 -24.78 22.07
CA GLY A 865 72.93 -24.39 21.96
C GLY A 865 72.34 -24.58 20.56
N LEU A 866 71.01 -24.48 20.46
CA LEU A 866 70.25 -24.67 19.19
C LEU A 866 70.59 -23.63 18.12
N THR A 867 71.17 -22.48 18.50
CA THR A 867 71.55 -21.38 17.61
C THR A 867 73.04 -21.03 17.66
N CYS A 868 73.87 -21.85 18.31
CA CYS A 868 75.33 -21.66 18.42
C CYS A 868 75.75 -20.32 19.04
N GLN A 869 74.96 -19.80 19.98
CA GLN A 869 75.25 -18.57 20.71
C GLN A 869 75.65 -18.80 22.17
N GLU A 870 75.56 -20.03 22.65
CA GLU A 870 75.94 -20.36 24.03
C GLU A 870 77.45 -20.60 24.10
N ASP A 871 78.12 -19.87 24.99
CA ASP A 871 79.56 -19.97 25.20
C ASP A 871 79.91 -21.14 26.13
N LYS A 872 80.87 -21.98 25.74
CA LYS A 872 81.36 -23.09 26.58
C LYS A 872 82.54 -22.61 27.41
N ASN A 873 82.44 -22.75 28.73
CA ASN A 873 83.50 -22.30 29.64
C ASN A 873 84.67 -23.30 29.70
N GLU A 874 85.71 -23.10 28.88
CA GLU A 874 86.83 -24.05 28.85
C GLU A 874 87.77 -23.96 30.06
N CYS A 875 87.61 -22.97 30.94
CA CYS A 875 88.34 -22.90 32.21
C CYS A 875 87.92 -23.99 33.20
N GLU A 876 86.71 -24.56 33.06
CA GLU A 876 86.25 -25.68 33.89
C GLU A 876 86.95 -27.00 33.53
N GLU A 877 87.50 -27.11 32.33
CA GLU A 877 88.23 -28.29 31.86
C GLU A 877 89.70 -28.31 32.34
N GLY A 878 90.17 -27.28 33.04
CA GLY A 878 91.51 -27.25 33.63
C GLY A 878 92.66 -27.09 32.63
N LEU A 879 92.45 -26.36 31.53
CA LEU A 879 93.38 -26.27 30.40
C LEU A 879 94.60 -25.33 30.61
N CYS A 880 94.63 -24.53 31.68
CA CYS A 880 95.78 -23.71 32.05
C CYS A 880 96.74 -24.45 32.99
N PHE A 881 98.02 -24.06 33.02
CA PHE A 881 99.00 -24.69 33.91
C PHE A 881 98.56 -24.59 35.38
N PRO A 882 98.69 -25.66 36.20
CA PRO A 882 98.23 -25.63 37.59
C PRO A 882 98.78 -24.43 38.38
N GLY A 883 97.87 -23.65 38.97
CA GLY A 883 98.21 -22.42 39.71
C GLY A 883 98.26 -21.13 38.86
N VAL A 884 98.00 -21.19 37.56
CA VAL A 884 97.81 -20.03 36.67
C VAL A 884 96.33 -19.65 36.57
N SER A 885 96.01 -18.36 36.63
CA SER A 885 94.63 -17.86 36.47
C SER A 885 94.12 -18.11 35.05
N CYS A 886 92.92 -18.68 34.91
CA CYS A 886 92.22 -18.85 33.63
C CYS A 886 91.09 -17.81 33.50
N MET A 887 90.93 -17.22 32.32
CA MET A 887 89.81 -16.35 31.98
C MET A 887 89.09 -16.88 30.74
N ASN A 888 87.80 -17.18 30.89
CA ASN A 888 86.94 -17.59 29.79
C ASN A 888 86.58 -16.38 28.91
N THR A 889 86.51 -16.59 27.60
CA THR A 889 86.15 -15.59 26.59
C THR A 889 85.19 -16.22 25.59
N PHE A 890 84.39 -15.43 24.87
CA PHE A 890 83.40 -15.99 23.95
C PHE A 890 84.06 -16.84 22.84
N GLY A 891 83.81 -18.15 22.85
CA GLY A 891 84.38 -19.18 21.99
C GLY A 891 85.84 -19.55 22.26
N SER A 892 86.43 -19.13 23.41
CA SER A 892 87.84 -19.41 23.73
C SER A 892 88.23 -19.12 25.18
N TYR A 893 89.50 -19.30 25.55
CA TYR A 893 90.00 -18.97 26.88
C TYR A 893 91.45 -18.47 26.87
N VAL A 894 91.80 -17.64 27.85
CA VAL A 894 93.12 -17.03 28.03
C VAL A 894 93.71 -17.44 29.40
N CYS A 895 94.95 -17.91 29.40
CA CYS A 895 95.69 -18.20 30.63
C CYS A 895 96.61 -17.04 31.01
N GLY A 896 96.72 -16.77 32.31
CA GLY A 896 97.59 -15.74 32.88
C GLY A 896 99.09 -16.08 32.79
N ILE A 897 99.91 -15.22 33.41
CA ILE A 897 101.37 -15.39 33.42
C ILE A 897 101.81 -16.60 34.27
N CYS A 898 102.93 -17.21 33.87
CA CYS A 898 103.52 -18.33 34.61
C CYS A 898 104.00 -17.91 36.02
N PRO A 899 103.96 -18.81 37.01
CA PRO A 899 104.45 -18.53 38.36
C PRO A 899 105.94 -18.13 38.40
N SER A 900 106.32 -17.35 39.41
CA SER A 900 107.67 -16.76 39.52
C SER A 900 108.79 -17.80 39.39
N GLY A 901 109.74 -17.55 38.48
CA GLY A 901 110.84 -18.47 38.15
C GLY A 901 110.58 -19.38 36.94
N MET A 902 109.38 -19.34 36.36
CA MET A 902 109.02 -20.03 35.12
C MET A 902 108.75 -19.04 33.96
N GLU A 903 109.06 -19.48 32.75
CA GLU A 903 108.77 -18.77 31.51
C GLU A 903 107.88 -19.64 30.61
N GLY A 904 106.90 -19.02 29.95
CA GLY A 904 105.92 -19.72 29.13
C GLY A 904 104.65 -18.90 28.88
N ASN A 905 103.67 -19.51 28.22
CA ASN A 905 102.44 -18.85 27.76
C ASN A 905 101.23 -19.09 28.67
N GLY A 906 101.45 -19.48 29.93
CA GLY A 906 100.37 -19.77 30.90
C GLY A 906 99.67 -21.12 30.70
N LYS A 907 99.55 -21.60 29.45
CA LYS A 907 99.14 -22.98 29.14
C LYS A 907 100.27 -23.98 29.41
N THR A 908 101.50 -23.56 29.10
CA THR A 908 102.73 -24.33 29.39
C THR A 908 103.77 -23.42 30.02
N CYS A 909 104.34 -23.84 31.16
CA CYS A 909 105.35 -23.07 31.92
C CYS A 909 106.62 -23.92 32.13
N LYS A 910 107.81 -23.37 31.87
CA LYS A 910 109.11 -24.07 31.96
C LYS A 910 110.12 -23.28 32.82
N CYS A 911 110.93 -23.94 33.66
CA CYS A 911 111.94 -23.27 34.53
C CYS A 911 113.07 -22.63 33.71
N LYS A 912 113.44 -21.38 34.03
CA LYS A 912 114.60 -20.67 33.47
C LYS A 912 115.81 -20.86 34.43
N SER A 913 116.78 -21.70 34.04
CA SER A 913 118.14 -21.99 34.63
C SER A 913 118.63 -21.09 35.80
N MET A 914 119.35 -21.47 36.87
CA MET A 914 119.95 -22.68 37.45
C MET A 914 119.75 -22.60 38.99
N ILE A 915 118.56 -22.18 39.43
CA ILE A 915 118.14 -22.13 40.85
C ILE A 915 117.08 -23.20 41.17
N CYS A 916 116.55 -23.92 40.16
CA CYS A 916 115.56 -24.98 40.36
C CYS A 916 116.16 -26.34 40.83
N TYR A 917 117.41 -26.40 41.37
CA TYR A 917 118.04 -27.65 41.82
C TYR A 917 118.57 -27.57 43.27
N ASN A 918 117.73 -27.94 44.25
CA ASN A 918 118.09 -29.04 45.16
C ASN A 918 116.90 -29.55 45.98
N ARG A 919 116.29 -30.64 45.51
CA ARG A 919 116.22 -31.93 46.23
C ARG A 919 115.53 -32.94 45.31
N ARG A 920 116.34 -33.83 44.71
CA ARG A 920 115.87 -35.14 44.22
C ARG A 920 115.44 -35.97 45.43
N ILE A 921 114.31 -36.67 45.33
CA ILE A 921 114.01 -38.00 45.88
C ILE A 921 112.72 -38.42 45.14
N TYR A 922 112.83 -39.25 44.11
CA TYR A 922 112.74 -40.73 44.17
C TYR A 922 111.33 -41.25 44.45
N PHE A 923 110.92 -42.12 43.53
CA PHE A 923 110.03 -43.28 43.67
C PHE A 923 108.51 -43.10 43.58
N LEU A 924 107.95 -43.89 42.64
CA LEU A 924 106.74 -44.73 42.71
C LEU A 924 105.44 -43.95 43.03
N ILE A 925 104.34 -44.11 42.29
CA ILE A 925 103.60 -45.35 42.13
C ILE A 925 102.67 -45.17 40.91
N SER A 926 102.75 -46.12 39.99
CA SER A 926 101.65 -46.51 39.12
C SER A 926 100.56 -47.21 39.94
N LYS A 927 99.35 -46.64 39.97
CA LYS A 927 98.07 -47.34 40.17
C LYS A 927 97.00 -46.40 39.59
N ILE A 928 96.40 -46.69 38.44
CA ILE A 928 95.41 -47.75 38.17
C ILE A 928 94.10 -47.49 38.93
N HIS A 929 93.03 -47.52 38.12
CA HIS A 929 91.60 -47.72 38.43
C HIS A 929 90.77 -46.45 38.69
N VAL A 930 89.59 -46.28 38.08
CA VAL A 930 88.73 -47.13 37.24
C VAL A 930 87.93 -46.19 36.32
N CYS A 931 87.55 -46.73 35.16
CA CYS A 931 86.74 -46.16 34.08
C CYS A 931 85.57 -45.28 34.53
#